data_AF-A0A357BZ34-F1
#
_entry.id   AF-A0A357BZ34-F1
#
_cell.length_a   1.000
_cell.length_b   1.000
_cell.length_c   1.000
_cell.angle_alpha   90.00
_cell.angle_beta   90.00
_cell.angle_gamma   90.00
#
_symmetry.space_group_name_H-M   'P 1'
#
loop_
_entity.id
_entity.type
_entity.pdbx_description
1 polymer ?
#
loop_
_entity_poly.entity_id
_entity_poly.type
_entity_poly.pdbx_seq_one_letter_code
_entity_poly.pdbx_strand_id
1 'polypeptide(L)'
;MQTETKRAGVVCVIALVLSVIFFLGSYVLSKFTGVVPLYVISWQILAAAAIWAILAVQFYQRFLAEQEKLDMAQLEKASGDTIFEEQKNHSELFAVAQNRLRIFEKWFLPVFSIIIAVYQLFIGGMFIRYLLKRQESPAVSHLLVGAVLMVAIAFLSFLFSLYTTGLSTQSQWRPLRAGGSYFLIISIMSFATAAAMAIAQFKVAAVLGVMDWVVPIVILLLGLEIVLNFVFDMYRPRQAGQYAACAYDSRLLAALSSPGNILQTAATAIDYQFGFKVSQTWFYRIIAGAVVPLIIVSAAILYSLSCILIVGPESQAIIERFGSAVDSQGNVRLVDPGITFKLPWPFDVARKFATREIQEIHIGYVPENDSAKQKELLWGTEHYKAEYNLLVATENIGSQEKGAVPVSIIRAAIPVQYRVVNLYKYLYNYADSKKILEAVCNRQVVKFAAGARIEPESEGANDEESLLGAGRAKAADELVRTIQADADRLELGVEIVFMGLQGFHPPPAVAQDFQAVIGAVQKKQAAVLEAIAQRDALFTNNVGSVQKAEDLYGLADKYMEAAQKGDKKQTDALKLELDTAFSQASGELFAKLRQAKSYSYEKATLAEATGKRFAQQLEAYRASKVIYKHELKMSMLEESLAKIRKYIVATDGDSQVTVVDLQEKLMPNLYDIEPVK
;
A
#
# COMPACT_ATOMS: atom_id res chain seq x y z
N MET A 1 -67.09 -40.70 15.11
CA MET A 1 -66.52 -40.46 16.45
C MET A 1 -65.82 -41.68 17.05
N GLN A 2 -66.49 -42.75 17.51
CA GLN A 2 -65.81 -43.92 18.14
C GLN A 2 -64.70 -44.56 17.28
N THR A 3 -64.84 -44.53 15.95
CA THR A 3 -63.88 -45.11 15.01
C THR A 3 -62.73 -44.15 14.63
N GLU A 4 -62.84 -42.85 14.90
CA GLU A 4 -61.92 -41.82 14.41
C GLU A 4 -60.72 -41.64 15.35
N THR A 5 -60.94 -41.61 16.67
CA THR A 5 -59.87 -41.49 17.68
C THR A 5 -59.03 -42.78 17.74
N LYS A 6 -59.66 -43.94 17.52
CA LYS A 6 -58.98 -45.23 17.39
C LYS A 6 -58.04 -45.26 16.17
N ARG A 7 -58.45 -44.68 15.03
CA ARG A 7 -57.62 -44.56 13.82
C ARG A 7 -56.39 -43.68 14.08
N ALA A 8 -56.53 -42.55 14.77
CA ALA A 8 -55.40 -41.69 15.14
C ALA A 8 -54.40 -42.40 16.07
N GLY A 9 -54.89 -43.21 17.02
CA GLY A 9 -54.05 -44.05 17.87
C GLY A 9 -53.25 -45.09 17.08
N VAL A 10 -53.87 -45.75 16.09
CA VAL A 10 -53.19 -46.70 15.19
C VAL A 10 -52.10 -46.00 14.37
N VAL A 11 -52.35 -44.80 13.86
CA VAL A 11 -51.34 -44.00 13.15
C VAL A 11 -50.13 -43.70 14.05
N CYS A 12 -50.36 -43.36 15.32
CA CYS A 12 -49.27 -43.14 16.28
C CYS A 12 -48.45 -44.41 16.54
N VAL A 13 -49.10 -45.57 16.66
CA VAL A 13 -48.42 -46.85 16.86
C VAL A 13 -47.59 -47.24 15.63
N ILE A 14 -48.14 -47.05 14.42
CA ILE A 14 -47.39 -47.29 13.18
C ILE A 14 -46.16 -46.37 13.12
N ALA A 15 -46.33 -45.08 13.40
CA ALA A 15 -45.22 -44.13 13.41
C ALA A 15 -44.18 -44.43 14.51
N LEU A 16 -44.62 -44.93 15.66
CA LEU A 16 -43.73 -45.42 16.73
C LEU A 16 -42.88 -46.60 16.24
N VAL A 17 -43.51 -47.63 15.67
CA VAL A 17 -42.81 -48.81 15.13
C VAL A 17 -41.82 -48.38 14.05
N LEU A 18 -42.24 -47.49 13.15
CA LEU A 18 -41.38 -46.95 12.10
C LEU A 18 -40.19 -46.19 12.68
N SER A 19 -40.39 -45.40 13.73
CA SER A 19 -39.31 -44.66 14.41
C SER A 19 -38.29 -45.62 15.05
N VAL A 20 -38.75 -46.71 15.66
CA VAL A 20 -37.86 -47.73 16.25
C VAL A 20 -37.04 -48.43 15.15
N ILE A 21 -37.67 -48.77 14.02
CA ILE A 21 -36.97 -49.35 12.86
C ILE A 21 -35.93 -48.36 12.31
N PHE A 22 -36.28 -47.10 12.14
CA PHE A 22 -35.36 -46.06 11.65
C PHE A 22 -34.23 -45.78 12.63
N PHE A 23 -34.47 -45.83 13.94
CA PHE A 23 -33.45 -45.70 14.96
C PHE A 23 -32.42 -46.83 14.85
N LEU A 24 -32.88 -48.09 14.87
CA LEU A 24 -31.99 -49.26 14.76
C LEU A 24 -31.22 -49.25 13.43
N GLY A 25 -31.90 -48.96 12.33
CA GLY A 25 -31.30 -48.88 11.00
C GLY A 25 -30.22 -47.80 10.90
N SER A 26 -30.53 -46.56 11.30
CA SER A 26 -29.57 -45.44 11.27
C SER A 26 -28.42 -45.61 12.27
N TYR A 27 -28.67 -46.18 13.45
CA TYR A 27 -27.64 -46.45 14.45
C TYR A 27 -26.63 -47.48 13.95
N VAL A 28 -27.09 -48.62 13.43
CA VAL A 28 -26.19 -49.66 12.88
C VAL A 28 -25.43 -49.13 11.67
N LEU A 29 -26.13 -48.41 10.78
CA LEU A 29 -25.52 -47.82 9.59
C LEU A 29 -24.44 -46.78 9.95
N SER A 30 -24.62 -46.02 11.02
CA SER A 30 -23.61 -45.06 11.50
C SER A 30 -22.31 -45.73 11.93
N LYS A 31 -22.39 -46.91 12.57
CA LYS A 31 -21.21 -47.70 12.97
C LYS A 31 -20.52 -48.32 11.75
N PHE A 32 -21.31 -48.75 10.76
CA PHE A 32 -20.79 -49.35 9.54
C PHE A 32 -20.12 -48.33 8.61
N THR A 33 -20.65 -47.10 8.53
CA THR A 33 -20.16 -46.05 7.62
C THR A 33 -19.16 -45.09 8.25
N GLY A 34 -19.14 -44.97 9.58
CA GLY A 34 -18.29 -44.00 10.30
C GLY A 34 -18.76 -42.54 10.21
N VAL A 35 -19.93 -42.29 9.61
CA VAL A 35 -20.49 -40.95 9.42
C VAL A 35 -21.11 -40.43 10.72
N VAL A 36 -20.50 -39.39 11.30
CA VAL A 36 -20.95 -38.79 12.57
C VAL A 36 -22.38 -38.22 12.52
N PRO A 37 -22.79 -37.42 11.52
CA PRO A 37 -24.14 -36.83 11.49
C PRO A 37 -25.23 -37.90 11.44
N LEU A 38 -24.95 -39.04 10.81
CA LEU A 38 -25.85 -40.20 10.79
C LEU A 38 -26.07 -40.77 12.20
N TYR A 39 -25.01 -40.87 13.00
CA TYR A 39 -25.10 -41.29 14.40
C TYR A 39 -25.95 -40.31 15.22
N VAL A 40 -25.74 -39.01 15.03
CA VAL A 40 -26.49 -37.97 15.74
C VAL A 40 -27.98 -37.98 15.35
N ILE A 41 -28.30 -38.16 14.06
CA ILE A 41 -29.69 -38.28 13.57
C ILE A 41 -30.39 -39.48 14.21
N SER A 42 -29.70 -40.61 14.45
CA SER A 42 -30.31 -41.76 15.13
C SER A 42 -30.86 -41.38 16.51
N TRP A 43 -30.12 -40.60 17.30
CA TRP A 43 -30.58 -40.13 18.60
C TRP A 43 -31.75 -39.15 18.51
N GLN A 44 -31.85 -38.38 17.41
CA GLN A 44 -33.04 -37.56 17.14
C GLN A 44 -34.26 -38.40 16.75
N ILE A 45 -34.06 -39.47 15.98
CA ILE A 45 -35.13 -40.42 15.65
C ILE A 45 -35.65 -41.10 16.93
N LEU A 46 -34.77 -41.39 17.90
CA LEU A 46 -35.18 -41.90 19.21
C LEU A 46 -36.04 -40.89 19.98
N ALA A 47 -35.75 -39.59 19.88
CA ALA A 47 -36.61 -38.54 20.44
C ALA A 47 -38.00 -38.55 19.80
N ALA A 48 -38.06 -38.71 18.47
CA ALA A 48 -39.33 -38.83 17.75
C ALA A 48 -40.10 -40.10 18.14
N ALA A 49 -39.41 -41.24 18.32
CA ALA A 49 -40.01 -42.47 18.83
C ALA A 49 -40.63 -42.24 20.20
N ALA A 50 -39.92 -41.53 21.10
CA ALA A 50 -40.46 -41.16 22.39
C ALA A 50 -41.74 -40.36 22.22
N ILE A 51 -41.73 -39.26 21.44
CA ILE A 51 -42.91 -38.40 21.15
C ILE A 51 -44.10 -39.23 20.62
N TRP A 52 -43.87 -40.13 19.67
CA TRP A 52 -44.92 -41.00 19.12
C TRP A 52 -45.50 -41.96 20.16
N ALA A 53 -44.71 -42.43 21.13
CA ALA A 53 -45.20 -43.27 22.22
C ALA A 53 -46.18 -42.51 23.13
N ILE A 54 -45.88 -41.26 23.51
CA ILE A 54 -46.83 -40.45 24.31
C ILE A 54 -48.06 -40.11 23.51
N LEU A 55 -47.91 -39.77 22.22
CA LEU A 55 -49.08 -39.52 21.37
C LEU A 55 -49.97 -40.78 21.29
N ALA A 56 -49.38 -41.97 21.16
CA ALA A 56 -50.15 -43.22 21.19
C ALA A 56 -50.88 -43.41 22.52
N VAL A 57 -50.21 -43.17 23.67
CA VAL A 57 -50.84 -43.24 25.00
C VAL A 57 -51.93 -42.17 25.16
N GLN A 58 -51.69 -40.95 24.67
CA GLN A 58 -52.64 -39.84 24.73
C GLN A 58 -53.92 -40.16 23.94
N PHE A 59 -53.79 -40.62 22.70
CA PHE A 59 -54.94 -41.01 21.88
C PHE A 59 -55.66 -42.25 22.43
N TYR A 60 -54.93 -43.19 23.06
CA TYR A 60 -55.54 -44.34 23.72
C TYR A 60 -56.36 -43.93 24.96
N GLN A 61 -55.82 -43.07 25.82
CA GLN A 61 -56.56 -42.55 26.97
C GLN A 61 -57.77 -41.72 26.56
N ARG A 62 -57.67 -40.97 25.47
CA ARG A 62 -58.80 -40.21 24.90
C ARG A 62 -59.88 -41.12 24.33
N PHE A 63 -59.50 -42.17 23.61
CA PHE A 63 -60.44 -43.16 23.13
C PHE A 63 -61.25 -43.77 24.30
N LEU A 64 -60.59 -44.11 25.41
CA LEU A 64 -61.27 -44.61 26.62
C LEU A 64 -62.16 -43.55 27.27
N ALA A 65 -61.72 -42.29 27.35
CA ALA A 65 -62.51 -41.19 27.91
C ALA A 65 -63.74 -40.83 27.05
N GLU A 66 -63.61 -40.92 25.72
CA GLU A 66 -64.72 -40.73 24.78
C GLU A 66 -65.73 -41.88 24.84
N GLN A 67 -65.26 -43.11 25.00
CA GLN A 67 -66.11 -44.28 25.21
C GLN A 67 -66.92 -44.15 26.51
N GLU A 68 -66.25 -43.84 27.62
CA GLU A 68 -66.89 -43.59 28.92
C GLU A 68 -67.90 -42.43 28.84
N LYS A 69 -67.58 -41.36 28.09
CA LYS A 69 -68.52 -40.24 27.86
C LYS A 69 -69.78 -40.66 27.09
N LEU A 70 -69.64 -41.54 26.10
CA LEU A 70 -70.78 -42.06 25.33
C LEU A 70 -71.63 -43.03 26.14
N ASP A 71 -70.99 -43.87 26.95
CA ASP A 71 -71.67 -44.80 27.87
C ASP A 71 -72.46 -44.01 28.93
N MET A 72 -71.88 -42.93 29.47
CA MET A 72 -72.58 -41.99 30.37
C MET A 72 -73.75 -41.28 29.68
N ALA A 73 -73.59 -40.82 28.44
CA ALA A 73 -74.69 -40.19 27.69
C ALA A 73 -75.81 -41.18 27.33
N GLN A 74 -75.50 -42.48 27.20
CA GLN A 74 -76.50 -43.54 27.01
C GLN A 74 -77.20 -43.91 28.32
N LEU A 75 -76.48 -43.95 29.45
CA LEU A 75 -77.04 -44.14 30.78
C LEU A 75 -77.97 -42.97 31.17
N GLU A 76 -77.59 -41.72 30.86
CA GLU A 76 -78.45 -40.54 31.05
C GLU A 76 -79.71 -40.60 30.17
N LYS A 77 -79.64 -41.18 28.97
CA LYS A 77 -80.81 -41.39 28.10
C LYS A 77 -81.68 -42.57 28.51
N ALA A 78 -81.11 -43.60 29.13
CA ALA A 78 -81.82 -44.79 29.59
C ALA A 78 -82.50 -44.59 30.96
N SER A 79 -81.99 -43.65 31.77
CA SER A 79 -82.56 -43.30 33.08
C SER A 79 -83.69 -42.28 32.91
N GLY A 80 -84.82 -42.72 32.36
CA GLY A 80 -86.08 -41.99 32.43
C GLY A 80 -86.73 -42.17 33.81
N ASP A 81 -87.01 -41.05 34.48
CA ASP A 81 -87.82 -40.93 35.70
C ASP A 81 -87.58 -41.97 36.80
N THR A 82 -86.61 -41.73 37.68
CA THR A 82 -86.77 -42.08 39.11
C THR A 82 -86.01 -41.12 40.02
N ILE A 83 -86.68 -40.77 41.11
CA ILE A 83 -86.33 -39.85 42.17
C ILE A 83 -85.29 -40.51 43.08
N PHE A 84 -83.99 -40.25 42.91
CA PHE A 84 -82.96 -40.52 43.93
C PHE A 84 -81.81 -39.50 43.85
N GLU A 85 -81.68 -38.69 44.91
CA GLU A 85 -80.60 -37.71 45.11
C GLU A 85 -79.22 -38.32 45.44
N GLU A 86 -79.04 -39.64 45.28
CA GLU A 86 -77.79 -40.35 45.54
C GLU A 86 -76.90 -40.51 44.28
N GLN A 87 -77.31 -39.93 43.15
CA GLN A 87 -76.67 -40.14 41.84
C GLN A 87 -75.45 -39.25 41.57
N LYS A 88 -75.21 -38.20 42.39
CA LYS A 88 -73.99 -37.36 42.30
C LYS A 88 -72.72 -38.10 42.70
N ASN A 89 -72.80 -39.09 43.59
CA ASN A 89 -71.63 -39.89 43.96
C ASN A 89 -71.33 -40.99 42.94
N HIS A 90 -72.32 -41.46 42.18
CA HIS A 90 -72.11 -42.45 41.11
C HIS A 90 -71.53 -41.83 39.83
N SER A 91 -71.87 -40.59 39.47
CA SER A 91 -71.27 -39.93 38.29
C SER A 91 -69.77 -39.62 38.47
N GLU A 92 -69.30 -39.43 39.70
CA GLU A 92 -67.86 -39.31 40.01
C GLU A 92 -67.14 -40.67 39.98
N LEU A 93 -67.82 -41.77 40.34
CA LEU A 93 -67.29 -43.13 40.27
C LEU A 93 -67.18 -43.67 38.82
N PHE A 94 -67.96 -43.14 37.88
CA PHE A 94 -67.95 -43.51 36.44
C PHE A 94 -67.15 -42.56 35.54
N ALA A 95 -66.36 -41.62 36.09
CA ALA A 95 -65.50 -40.70 35.33
C ALA A 95 -64.00 -41.02 35.50
N VAL A 96 -63.65 -42.31 35.62
CA VAL A 96 -62.29 -42.75 35.91
C VAL A 96 -61.38 -42.50 34.71
N ALA A 97 -61.81 -42.84 33.49
CA ALA A 97 -60.99 -42.64 32.30
C ALA A 97 -60.82 -41.14 31.98
N GLN A 98 -61.85 -40.32 32.20
CA GLN A 98 -61.78 -38.87 32.08
C GLN A 98 -60.82 -38.23 33.10
N ASN A 99 -60.85 -38.66 34.36
CA ASN A 99 -59.93 -38.13 35.38
C ASN A 99 -58.48 -38.55 35.10
N ARG A 100 -58.24 -39.79 34.65
CA ARG A 100 -56.92 -40.24 34.20
C ARG A 100 -56.39 -39.39 33.05
N LEU A 101 -57.23 -39.10 32.05
CA LEU A 101 -56.87 -38.22 30.94
C LEU A 101 -56.53 -36.80 31.44
N ARG A 102 -57.31 -36.26 32.38
CA ARG A 102 -57.04 -34.93 32.96
C ARG A 102 -55.72 -34.89 33.72
N ILE A 103 -55.42 -35.93 34.50
CA ILE A 103 -54.14 -36.06 35.23
C ILE A 103 -52.98 -36.16 34.23
N PHE A 104 -53.14 -36.98 33.19
CA PHE A 104 -52.16 -37.16 32.14
C PHE A 104 -51.87 -35.85 31.40
N GLU A 105 -52.89 -35.10 30.99
CA GLU A 105 -52.70 -33.83 30.29
C GLU A 105 -52.16 -32.72 31.20
N LYS A 106 -52.54 -32.70 32.49
CA LYS A 106 -52.12 -31.66 33.43
C LYS A 106 -50.70 -31.86 33.94
N TRP A 107 -50.29 -33.10 34.23
CA TRP A 107 -49.03 -33.41 34.90
C TRP A 107 -48.06 -34.20 34.04
N PHE A 108 -48.54 -35.22 33.33
CA PHE A 108 -47.65 -36.10 32.58
C PHE A 108 -47.10 -35.42 31.31
N LEU A 109 -47.94 -34.77 30.50
CA LEU A 109 -47.50 -34.09 29.27
C LEU A 109 -46.46 -32.97 29.50
N PRO A 110 -46.60 -32.08 30.52
CA PRO A 110 -45.60 -31.05 30.77
C PRO A 110 -44.28 -31.63 31.30
N VAL A 111 -44.33 -32.60 32.23
CA VAL A 111 -43.14 -33.30 32.73
C VAL A 111 -42.41 -33.98 31.58
N PHE A 112 -43.15 -34.67 30.71
CA PHE A 112 -42.58 -35.31 29.55
C PHE A 112 -41.94 -34.32 28.56
N SER A 113 -42.55 -33.16 28.36
CA SER A 113 -41.97 -32.09 27.52
C SER A 113 -40.60 -31.63 28.04
N ILE A 114 -40.46 -31.48 29.37
CA ILE A 114 -39.18 -31.15 30.00
C ILE A 114 -38.17 -32.28 29.78
N ILE A 115 -38.59 -33.54 29.92
CA ILE A 115 -37.70 -34.70 29.70
C ILE A 115 -37.16 -34.71 28.26
N ILE A 116 -38.01 -34.47 27.25
CA ILE A 116 -37.55 -34.37 25.84
C ILE A 116 -36.60 -33.18 25.67
N ALA A 117 -36.93 -32.02 26.24
CA ALA A 117 -36.09 -30.83 26.12
C ALA A 117 -34.69 -31.08 26.70
N VAL A 118 -34.63 -31.63 27.92
CA VAL A 118 -33.38 -32.01 28.58
C VAL A 118 -32.62 -33.04 27.75
N TYR A 119 -33.30 -34.06 27.22
CA TYR A 119 -32.69 -35.05 26.34
C TYR A 119 -32.06 -34.41 25.09
N GLN A 120 -32.78 -33.54 24.38
CA GLN A 120 -32.26 -32.89 23.16
C GLN A 120 -31.12 -31.92 23.44
N LEU A 121 -31.22 -31.11 24.51
CA LEU A 121 -30.15 -30.22 24.93
C LEU A 121 -28.89 -31.00 25.36
N PHE A 122 -29.08 -32.11 26.08
CA PHE A 122 -27.98 -32.97 26.50
C PHE A 122 -27.29 -33.61 25.29
N ILE A 123 -28.05 -34.24 24.39
CA ILE A 123 -27.51 -34.88 23.18
C ILE A 123 -26.83 -33.86 22.27
N GLY A 124 -27.50 -32.74 21.94
CA GLY A 124 -26.93 -31.69 21.09
C GLY A 124 -25.66 -31.09 21.69
N GLY A 125 -25.67 -30.76 22.99
CA GLY A 125 -24.50 -30.21 23.69
C GLY A 125 -23.35 -31.20 23.81
N MET A 126 -23.64 -32.47 24.08
CA MET A 126 -22.63 -33.54 24.15
C MET A 126 -21.91 -33.72 22.81
N PHE A 127 -22.64 -33.71 21.68
CA PHE A 127 -22.05 -33.86 20.36
C PHE A 127 -21.27 -32.63 19.89
N ILE A 128 -21.73 -31.41 20.20
CA ILE A 128 -20.95 -30.20 19.95
C ILE A 128 -19.61 -30.25 20.73
N ARG A 129 -19.64 -30.67 22.00
CA ARG A 129 -18.42 -30.87 22.80
C ARG A 129 -17.51 -31.95 22.23
N TYR A 130 -18.07 -33.04 21.72
CA TYR A 130 -17.32 -34.10 21.03
C TYR A 130 -16.61 -33.57 19.78
N LEU A 131 -17.30 -32.75 18.96
CA LEU A 131 -16.73 -32.15 17.76
C LEU A 131 -15.63 -31.13 18.06
N LEU A 132 -15.80 -30.30 19.10
CA LEU A 132 -14.78 -29.34 19.55
C LEU A 132 -13.47 -30.00 20.02
N LYS A 133 -13.55 -31.21 20.57
CA LYS A 133 -12.39 -31.96 21.10
C LYS A 133 -11.77 -32.91 20.08
N ARG A 134 -12.34 -33.01 18.87
CA ARG A 134 -11.93 -33.98 17.86
C ARG A 134 -10.70 -33.47 17.11
N GLN A 135 -9.58 -34.19 17.23
CA GLN A 135 -8.34 -33.91 16.49
C GLN A 135 -8.25 -34.67 15.15
N GLU A 136 -8.88 -35.84 15.03
CA GLU A 136 -8.86 -36.65 13.80
C GLU A 136 -10.27 -37.01 13.30
N SER A 137 -10.43 -37.14 11.99
CA SER A 137 -11.69 -37.58 11.38
C SER A 137 -11.73 -39.10 11.24
N PRO A 138 -12.83 -39.78 11.66
CA PRO A 138 -12.97 -41.21 11.45
C PRO A 138 -12.82 -41.56 9.97
N ALA A 139 -12.22 -42.72 9.69
CA ALA A 139 -12.24 -43.27 8.35
C ALA A 139 -13.70 -43.53 7.95
N VAL A 140 -14.13 -42.87 6.87
CA VAL A 140 -15.50 -43.01 6.35
C VAL A 140 -15.51 -44.06 5.24
N SER A 141 -16.44 -45.00 5.30
CA SER A 141 -16.57 -46.11 4.35
C SER A 141 -18.02 -46.29 3.90
N HIS A 142 -18.22 -47.00 2.79
CA HIS A 142 -19.54 -47.39 2.28
C HIS A 142 -20.59 -46.25 2.18
N LEU A 143 -20.14 -45.06 1.76
CA LEU A 143 -20.94 -43.83 1.67
C LEU A 143 -22.24 -43.98 0.85
N LEU A 144 -22.20 -44.72 -0.27
CA LEU A 144 -23.37 -44.91 -1.14
C LEU A 144 -24.47 -45.75 -0.48
N VAL A 145 -24.10 -46.79 0.27
CA VAL A 145 -25.08 -47.60 1.03
C VAL A 145 -25.70 -46.75 2.13
N GLY A 146 -24.88 -45.92 2.79
CA GLY A 146 -25.32 -44.89 3.72
C GLY A 146 -26.36 -43.94 3.11
N ALA A 147 -26.06 -43.40 1.94
CA ALA A 147 -26.92 -42.44 1.24
C ALA A 147 -28.27 -43.04 0.83
N VAL A 148 -28.29 -44.24 0.23
CA VAL A 148 -29.54 -44.88 -0.23
C VAL A 148 -30.51 -45.12 0.92
N LEU A 149 -30.01 -45.67 2.04
CA LEU A 149 -30.85 -45.93 3.21
C LEU A 149 -31.33 -44.63 3.88
N MET A 150 -30.52 -43.58 3.87
CA MET A 150 -30.93 -42.27 4.39
C MET A 150 -31.96 -41.57 3.52
N VAL A 151 -31.90 -41.74 2.19
CA VAL A 151 -32.99 -41.30 1.31
C VAL A 151 -34.28 -42.06 1.61
N ALA A 152 -34.21 -43.37 1.87
CA ALA A 152 -35.40 -44.15 2.23
C ALA A 152 -36.02 -43.69 3.56
N ILE A 153 -35.21 -43.47 4.60
CA ILE A 153 -35.66 -42.93 5.89
C ILE A 153 -36.25 -41.53 5.70
N ALA A 154 -35.60 -40.68 4.89
CA ALA A 154 -36.09 -39.34 4.60
C ALA A 154 -37.45 -39.37 3.92
N PHE A 155 -37.58 -40.14 2.84
CA PHE A 155 -38.81 -40.24 2.06
C PHE A 155 -40.00 -40.76 2.89
N LEU A 156 -39.79 -41.83 3.66
CA LEU A 156 -40.85 -42.39 4.50
C LEU A 156 -41.23 -41.43 5.64
N SER A 157 -40.24 -40.80 6.29
CA SER A 157 -40.51 -39.79 7.33
C SER A 157 -41.25 -38.59 6.74
N PHE A 158 -40.89 -38.15 5.53
CA PHE A 158 -41.57 -37.07 4.82
C PHE A 158 -43.04 -37.41 4.53
N LEU A 159 -43.29 -38.60 3.99
CA LEU A 159 -44.64 -39.05 3.67
C LEU A 159 -45.52 -39.13 4.92
N PHE A 160 -45.00 -39.71 6.00
CA PHE A 160 -45.71 -39.74 7.29
C PHE A 160 -45.90 -38.35 7.89
N SER A 161 -44.92 -37.46 7.76
CA SER A 161 -45.05 -36.06 8.16
C SER A 161 -46.18 -35.37 7.41
N LEU A 162 -46.25 -35.52 6.10
CA LEU A 162 -47.29 -34.89 5.27
C LEU A 162 -48.69 -35.46 5.60
N TYR A 163 -48.78 -36.77 5.76
CA TYR A 163 -50.00 -37.46 6.18
C TYR A 163 -50.50 -36.97 7.54
N THR A 164 -49.64 -36.94 8.56
CA THR A 164 -50.01 -36.56 9.93
C THR A 164 -50.28 -35.06 10.07
N THR A 165 -49.55 -34.22 9.34
CA THR A 165 -49.82 -32.78 9.24
C THR A 165 -51.17 -32.52 8.57
N GLY A 166 -51.51 -33.24 7.51
CA GLY A 166 -52.82 -33.19 6.86
C GLY A 166 -53.96 -33.57 7.81
N LEU A 167 -53.81 -34.66 8.58
CA LEU A 167 -54.78 -35.07 9.60
C LEU A 167 -54.92 -34.02 10.72
N SER A 168 -53.82 -33.37 11.11
CA SER A 168 -53.81 -32.39 12.21
C SER A 168 -54.59 -31.09 11.95
N THR A 169 -55.06 -30.88 10.70
CA THR A 169 -55.95 -29.77 10.35
C THR A 169 -57.31 -29.87 11.05
N GLN A 170 -57.76 -31.09 11.37
CA GLN A 170 -58.96 -31.31 12.16
C GLN A 170 -58.67 -31.06 13.64
N SER A 171 -59.54 -30.29 14.32
CA SER A 171 -59.38 -29.93 15.74
C SER A 171 -59.16 -31.17 16.63
N GLN A 172 -59.79 -32.31 16.29
CA GLN A 172 -59.69 -33.56 17.04
C GLN A 172 -58.32 -34.26 16.94
N TRP A 173 -57.56 -34.01 15.87
CA TRP A 173 -56.30 -34.68 15.56
C TRP A 173 -55.08 -33.76 15.65
N ARG A 174 -55.29 -32.54 16.14
CA ARG A 174 -54.26 -31.50 16.28
C ARG A 174 -52.94 -31.98 16.93
N PRO A 175 -52.92 -32.85 17.97
CA PRO A 175 -51.68 -33.34 18.58
C PRO A 175 -50.78 -34.15 17.64
N LEU A 176 -51.33 -34.76 16.58
CA LEU A 176 -50.54 -35.48 15.57
C LEU A 176 -49.53 -34.57 14.87
N ARG A 177 -49.78 -33.24 14.86
CA ARG A 177 -48.85 -32.25 14.33
C ARG A 177 -47.47 -32.31 14.98
N ALA A 178 -47.43 -32.54 16.28
CA ALA A 178 -46.17 -32.60 17.01
C ALA A 178 -45.29 -33.74 16.48
N GLY A 179 -45.84 -34.95 16.34
CA GLY A 179 -45.13 -36.10 15.75
C GLY A 179 -44.76 -35.87 14.27
N GLY A 180 -45.67 -35.30 13.48
CA GLY A 180 -45.43 -34.97 12.08
C GLY A 180 -44.28 -33.98 11.87
N SER A 181 -44.24 -32.92 12.67
CA SER A 181 -43.17 -31.91 12.61
C SER A 181 -41.78 -32.50 12.88
N TYR A 182 -41.68 -33.46 13.81
CA TYR A 182 -40.44 -34.16 14.11
C TYR A 182 -39.99 -35.10 12.98
N PHE A 183 -40.94 -35.75 12.32
CA PHE A 183 -40.64 -36.52 11.11
C PHE A 183 -40.24 -35.64 9.92
N LEU A 184 -40.75 -34.41 9.82
CA LEU A 184 -40.29 -33.45 8.80
C LEU A 184 -38.82 -33.11 8.99
N ILE A 185 -38.41 -32.74 10.21
CA ILE A 185 -37.01 -32.37 10.45
C ILE A 185 -36.07 -33.57 10.29
N ILE A 186 -36.49 -34.77 10.73
CA ILE A 186 -35.77 -36.02 10.47
C ILE A 186 -35.61 -36.24 8.97
N SER A 187 -36.67 -36.00 8.18
CA SER A 187 -36.58 -36.11 6.71
C SER A 187 -35.58 -35.13 6.12
N ILE A 188 -35.65 -33.85 6.50
CA ILE A 188 -34.76 -32.81 5.96
C ILE A 188 -33.30 -33.11 6.32
N MET A 189 -33.01 -33.41 7.60
CA MET A 189 -31.67 -33.75 8.05
C MET A 189 -31.16 -35.03 7.38
N SER A 190 -32.03 -36.03 7.20
CA SER A 190 -31.64 -37.30 6.58
C SER A 190 -31.37 -37.14 5.08
N PHE A 191 -32.18 -36.36 4.37
CA PHE A 191 -31.96 -36.05 2.95
C PHE A 191 -30.69 -35.21 2.75
N ALA A 192 -30.48 -34.18 3.57
CA ALA A 192 -29.28 -33.35 3.51
C ALA A 192 -28.01 -34.17 3.78
N THR A 193 -28.06 -35.07 4.77
CA THR A 193 -26.93 -35.96 5.08
C THR A 193 -26.72 -36.99 3.96
N ALA A 194 -27.78 -37.49 3.31
CA ALA A 194 -27.68 -38.37 2.16
C ALA A 194 -27.01 -37.68 0.95
N ALA A 195 -27.41 -36.43 0.66
CA ALA A 195 -26.77 -35.62 -0.37
C ALA A 195 -25.30 -35.34 -0.03
N ALA A 196 -25.00 -35.02 1.23
CA ALA A 196 -23.63 -34.81 1.69
C ALA A 196 -22.76 -36.08 1.51
N MET A 197 -23.29 -37.26 1.82
CA MET A 197 -22.59 -38.54 1.59
C MET A 197 -22.39 -38.82 0.09
N ALA A 198 -23.38 -38.52 -0.75
CA ALA A 198 -23.24 -38.67 -2.21
C ALA A 198 -22.19 -37.72 -2.81
N ILE A 199 -22.13 -36.47 -2.33
CA ILE A 199 -21.12 -35.48 -2.76
C ILE A 199 -19.73 -35.84 -2.23
N ALA A 200 -19.64 -36.36 -0.99
CA ALA A 200 -18.38 -36.79 -0.39
C ALA A 200 -17.71 -37.92 -1.20
N GLN A 201 -18.47 -38.72 -1.95
CA GLN A 201 -17.93 -39.74 -2.87
C GLN A 201 -17.03 -39.13 -3.96
N PHE A 202 -17.26 -37.87 -4.35
CA PHE A 202 -16.46 -37.14 -5.34
C PHE A 202 -15.23 -36.43 -4.74
N LYS A 203 -14.74 -36.90 -3.58
CA LYS A 203 -13.60 -36.34 -2.80
C LYS A 203 -13.83 -34.93 -2.25
N VAL A 204 -15.07 -34.45 -2.20
CA VAL A 204 -15.43 -33.17 -1.55
C VAL A 204 -15.88 -33.43 -0.12
N ALA A 205 -14.92 -33.74 0.77
CA ALA A 205 -15.21 -34.09 2.17
C ALA A 205 -15.72 -32.92 3.03
N ALA A 206 -15.53 -31.68 2.57
CA ALA A 206 -15.94 -30.48 3.28
C ALA A 206 -17.46 -30.43 3.58
N VAL A 207 -18.29 -30.95 2.67
CA VAL A 207 -19.76 -30.92 2.82
C VAL A 207 -20.20 -31.79 4.02
N LEU A 208 -19.55 -32.93 4.24
CA LEU A 208 -19.84 -33.78 5.39
C LEU A 208 -19.38 -33.12 6.70
N GLY A 209 -18.24 -32.42 6.68
CA GLY A 209 -17.76 -31.62 7.82
C GLY A 209 -18.71 -30.49 8.23
N VAL A 210 -19.43 -29.88 7.27
CA VAL A 210 -20.50 -28.92 7.58
C VAL A 210 -21.67 -29.62 8.30
N MET A 211 -22.02 -30.84 7.87
CA MET A 211 -23.12 -31.60 8.47
C MET A 211 -22.82 -32.11 9.87
N ASP A 212 -21.55 -32.39 10.19
CA ASP A 212 -21.09 -32.68 11.55
C ASP A 212 -21.55 -31.57 12.52
N TRP A 213 -21.49 -30.29 12.12
CA TRP A 213 -21.91 -29.15 12.95
C TRP A 213 -23.40 -28.85 12.90
N VAL A 214 -23.99 -28.86 11.71
CA VAL A 214 -25.39 -28.41 11.52
C VAL A 214 -26.36 -29.33 12.26
N VAL A 215 -26.19 -30.65 12.22
CA VAL A 215 -27.14 -31.60 12.81
C VAL A 215 -27.26 -31.42 14.34
N PRO A 216 -26.18 -31.43 15.14
CA PRO A 216 -26.25 -31.15 16.58
C PRO A 216 -26.82 -29.77 16.92
N ILE A 217 -26.50 -28.74 16.13
CA ILE A 217 -27.02 -27.37 16.35
C ILE A 217 -28.54 -27.36 16.17
N VAL A 218 -29.06 -28.01 15.13
CA VAL A 218 -30.52 -28.12 14.92
C VAL A 218 -31.19 -28.82 16.10
N ILE A 219 -30.63 -29.92 16.61
CA ILE A 219 -31.18 -30.63 17.79
C ILE A 219 -31.16 -29.72 19.03
N LEU A 220 -30.10 -28.96 19.23
CA LEU A 220 -29.99 -28.01 20.36
C LEU A 220 -31.02 -26.88 20.25
N LEU A 221 -31.25 -26.36 19.05
CA LEU A 221 -32.27 -25.35 18.79
C LEU A 221 -33.69 -25.88 19.03
N LEU A 222 -33.98 -27.13 18.63
CA LEU A 222 -35.25 -27.78 18.93
C LEU A 222 -35.45 -27.95 20.44
N GLY A 223 -34.43 -28.42 21.16
CA GLY A 223 -34.48 -28.54 22.62
C GLY A 223 -34.76 -27.19 23.30
N LEU A 224 -34.12 -26.12 22.83
CA LEU A 224 -34.36 -24.76 23.31
C LEU A 224 -35.78 -24.28 23.00
N GLU A 225 -36.30 -24.59 21.81
CA GLU A 225 -37.68 -24.26 21.42
C GLU A 225 -38.69 -24.92 22.36
N ILE A 226 -38.49 -26.19 22.74
CA ILE A 226 -39.39 -26.88 23.69
C ILE A 226 -39.37 -26.18 25.05
N VAL A 227 -38.20 -25.74 25.53
CA VAL A 227 -38.09 -24.97 26.80
C VAL A 227 -38.87 -23.66 26.70
N LEU A 228 -38.69 -22.91 25.61
CA LEU A 228 -39.41 -21.65 25.38
C LEU A 228 -40.92 -21.87 25.28
N ASN A 229 -41.36 -22.89 24.55
CA ASN A 229 -42.77 -23.24 24.45
C ASN A 229 -43.35 -23.64 25.80
N PHE A 230 -42.61 -24.40 26.61
CA PHE A 230 -43.03 -24.75 27.98
C PHE A 230 -43.21 -23.50 28.85
N VAL A 231 -42.27 -22.56 28.80
CA VAL A 231 -42.37 -21.28 29.51
C VAL A 231 -43.59 -20.51 29.03
N PHE A 232 -43.80 -20.37 27.71
CA PHE A 232 -44.96 -19.67 27.17
C PHE A 232 -46.30 -20.35 27.51
N ASP A 233 -46.34 -21.67 27.57
CA ASP A 233 -47.54 -22.41 27.95
C ASP A 233 -47.88 -22.25 29.44
N MET A 234 -46.92 -21.87 30.29
CA MET A 234 -47.17 -21.49 31.70
C MET A 234 -47.97 -20.19 31.82
N TYR A 235 -47.76 -19.24 30.90
CA TYR A 235 -48.46 -17.96 30.86
C TYR A 235 -49.75 -18.00 30.02
N ARG A 236 -50.06 -19.13 29.37
CA ARG A 236 -51.22 -19.25 28.50
C ARG A 236 -52.50 -19.62 29.29
N PRO A 237 -53.58 -18.81 29.22
CA PRO A 237 -54.83 -19.12 29.90
C PRO A 237 -55.47 -20.39 29.31
N ARG A 238 -55.78 -21.37 30.16
CA ARG A 238 -56.40 -22.65 29.77
C ARG A 238 -57.93 -22.50 29.74
N GLN A 239 -58.52 -22.49 28.54
CA GLN A 239 -59.98 -22.48 28.37
C GLN A 239 -60.54 -23.91 28.36
N ALA A 240 -61.65 -24.15 29.07
CA ALA A 240 -62.30 -25.46 29.12
C ALA A 240 -62.79 -25.87 27.72
N GLY A 241 -62.40 -27.08 27.27
CA GLY A 241 -62.78 -27.64 25.97
C GLY A 241 -61.78 -27.40 24.82
N GLN A 242 -60.72 -26.61 25.03
CA GLN A 242 -59.64 -26.46 24.05
C GLN A 242 -58.45 -27.39 24.34
N TYR A 243 -57.75 -27.82 23.29
CA TYR A 243 -56.57 -28.68 23.39
C TYR A 243 -55.47 -28.00 24.20
N ALA A 244 -54.94 -28.69 25.21
CA ALA A 244 -53.66 -28.31 25.80
C ALA A 244 -52.58 -28.44 24.71
N ALA A 245 -52.02 -27.30 24.27
CA ALA A 245 -50.85 -27.31 23.42
C ALA A 245 -49.73 -28.04 24.17
N CYS A 246 -49.12 -29.03 23.53
CA CYS A 246 -47.98 -29.73 24.11
C CYS A 246 -46.72 -28.91 23.82
N ALA A 247 -45.86 -28.69 24.81
CA ALA A 247 -44.68 -27.86 24.62
C ALA A 247 -43.68 -28.43 23.58
N TYR A 248 -43.77 -29.73 23.27
CA TYR A 248 -43.00 -30.37 22.19
C TYR A 248 -43.62 -30.21 20.78
N ASP A 249 -44.72 -29.47 20.62
CA ASP A 249 -45.27 -29.07 19.32
C ASP A 249 -44.50 -27.84 18.79
N SER A 250 -43.53 -28.07 17.89
CA SER A 250 -42.67 -27.01 17.35
C SER A 250 -43.43 -26.08 16.44
N ARG A 251 -43.38 -24.77 16.74
CA ARG A 251 -44.02 -23.72 15.94
C ARG A 251 -43.18 -23.39 14.71
N LEU A 252 -41.85 -23.44 14.83
CA LEU A 252 -40.94 -23.24 13.70
C LEU A 252 -41.09 -24.34 12.66
N LEU A 253 -41.16 -25.59 13.10
CA LEU A 253 -41.37 -26.74 12.20
C LEU A 253 -42.79 -26.76 11.63
N ALA A 254 -43.79 -26.34 12.40
CA ALA A 254 -45.15 -26.19 11.89
C ALA A 254 -45.19 -25.19 10.72
N ALA A 255 -44.48 -24.06 10.80
CA ALA A 255 -44.39 -23.07 9.73
C ALA A 255 -43.76 -23.64 8.44
N LEU A 256 -42.76 -24.51 8.56
CA LEU A 256 -42.10 -25.17 7.43
C LEU A 256 -42.95 -26.27 6.80
N SER A 257 -43.78 -26.96 7.60
CA SER A 257 -44.64 -28.08 7.16
C SER A 257 -45.93 -27.66 6.46
N SER A 258 -46.36 -26.40 6.61
CA SER A 258 -47.59 -25.86 6.02
C SER A 258 -47.29 -24.91 4.84
N PRO A 259 -47.52 -25.30 3.57
CA PRO A 259 -47.08 -24.56 2.38
C PRO A 259 -47.68 -23.15 2.16
N GLY A 260 -48.55 -22.65 3.06
CA GLY A 260 -49.26 -21.37 2.88
C GLY A 260 -49.05 -20.31 3.96
N ASN A 261 -48.36 -20.62 5.07
CA ASN A 261 -48.60 -19.87 6.32
C ASN A 261 -47.54 -18.85 6.73
N ILE A 262 -46.30 -18.82 6.22
CA ILE A 262 -45.31 -17.82 6.72
C ILE A 262 -45.69 -16.40 6.27
N LEU A 263 -45.97 -16.26 4.97
CA LEU A 263 -46.44 -15.02 4.37
C LEU A 263 -47.81 -14.62 4.94
N GLN A 264 -48.76 -15.55 5.06
CA GLN A 264 -50.05 -15.27 5.70
C GLN A 264 -49.93 -14.93 7.18
N THR A 265 -49.02 -15.55 7.95
CA THR A 265 -48.82 -15.22 9.38
C THR A 265 -48.25 -13.81 9.53
N ALA A 266 -47.25 -13.43 8.72
CA ALA A 266 -46.72 -12.08 8.67
C ALA A 266 -47.78 -11.07 8.22
N ALA A 267 -48.61 -11.42 7.23
CA ALA A 267 -49.69 -10.59 6.75
C ALA A 267 -50.80 -10.43 7.80
N THR A 268 -51.17 -11.49 8.53
CA THR A 268 -52.12 -11.40 9.64
C THR A 268 -51.57 -10.63 10.84
N ALA A 269 -50.25 -10.66 11.07
CA ALA A 269 -49.61 -9.85 12.10
C ALA A 269 -49.57 -8.36 11.71
N ILE A 270 -49.39 -8.05 10.43
CA ILE A 270 -49.55 -6.69 9.88
C ILE A 270 -51.02 -6.26 9.95
N ASP A 271 -51.97 -7.12 9.55
CA ASP A 271 -53.41 -6.84 9.65
C ASP A 271 -53.83 -6.58 11.12
N TYR A 272 -53.20 -7.29 12.07
CA TYR A 272 -53.41 -7.10 13.51
C TYR A 272 -52.78 -5.81 14.04
N GLN A 273 -51.52 -5.53 13.70
CA GLN A 273 -50.78 -4.37 14.20
C GLN A 273 -51.28 -3.05 13.60
N PHE A 274 -51.80 -3.10 12.37
CA PHE A 274 -52.20 -1.91 11.63
C PHE A 274 -53.70 -1.81 11.34
N GLY A 275 -54.49 -2.85 11.67
CA GLY A 275 -55.96 -2.82 11.61
C GLY A 275 -56.59 -2.85 10.21
N PHE A 276 -55.80 -3.02 9.14
CA PHE A 276 -56.28 -3.11 7.76
C PHE A 276 -55.94 -4.47 7.13
N LYS A 277 -56.86 -5.08 6.37
CA LYS A 277 -56.71 -6.43 5.76
C LYS A 277 -55.85 -6.41 4.49
N VAL A 278 -54.54 -6.17 4.62
CA VAL A 278 -53.58 -6.22 3.50
C VAL A 278 -53.57 -7.58 2.84
N SER A 279 -53.65 -8.64 3.66
CA SER A 279 -53.53 -10.04 3.23
C SER A 279 -54.56 -10.46 2.16
N GLN A 280 -55.71 -9.76 2.09
CA GLN A 280 -56.81 -10.07 1.16
C GLN A 280 -56.76 -9.27 -0.15
N THR A 281 -55.83 -8.32 -0.28
CA THR A 281 -55.70 -7.54 -1.50
C THR A 281 -55.04 -8.35 -2.61
N TRP A 282 -55.53 -8.19 -3.84
CA TRP A 282 -54.93 -8.82 -5.03
C TRP A 282 -53.43 -8.48 -5.15
N PHE A 283 -53.06 -7.27 -4.73
CA PHE A 283 -51.68 -6.76 -4.68
C PHE A 283 -50.74 -7.64 -3.86
N TYR A 284 -51.15 -8.06 -2.65
CA TYR A 284 -50.34 -8.92 -1.79
C TYR A 284 -50.09 -10.30 -2.41
N ARG A 285 -51.12 -10.92 -3.03
CA ARG A 285 -50.96 -12.24 -3.69
C ARG A 285 -49.99 -12.19 -4.87
N ILE A 286 -49.98 -11.09 -5.62
CA ILE A 286 -49.02 -10.88 -6.71
C ILE A 286 -47.62 -10.66 -6.16
N ILE A 287 -47.44 -9.82 -5.15
CA ILE A 287 -46.13 -9.59 -4.52
C ILE A 287 -45.58 -10.88 -3.90
N ALA A 288 -46.37 -11.60 -3.12
CA ALA A 288 -45.96 -12.85 -2.49
C ALA A 288 -45.52 -13.91 -3.51
N GLY A 289 -46.17 -13.99 -4.67
CA GLY A 289 -45.79 -14.89 -5.77
C GLY A 289 -44.61 -14.39 -6.62
N ALA A 290 -44.46 -13.08 -6.78
CA ALA A 290 -43.46 -12.46 -7.66
C ALA A 290 -42.13 -12.14 -6.96
N VAL A 291 -42.13 -11.90 -5.65
CA VAL A 291 -40.92 -11.50 -4.91
C VAL A 291 -39.86 -12.60 -4.93
N VAL A 292 -40.23 -13.86 -4.75
CA VAL A 292 -39.28 -14.97 -4.78
C VAL A 292 -38.59 -15.11 -6.15
N PRO A 293 -39.31 -15.22 -7.29
CA PRO A 293 -38.66 -15.27 -8.60
C PRO A 293 -37.92 -13.98 -8.93
N LEU A 294 -38.40 -12.80 -8.51
CA LEU A 294 -37.68 -11.54 -8.70
C LEU A 294 -36.34 -11.52 -7.94
N ILE A 295 -36.31 -12.00 -6.70
CA ILE A 295 -35.08 -12.13 -5.91
C ILE A 295 -34.12 -13.13 -6.57
N ILE A 296 -34.62 -14.27 -7.05
CA ILE A 296 -33.80 -15.26 -7.75
C ILE A 296 -33.21 -14.67 -9.03
N VAL A 297 -34.02 -13.98 -9.84
CA VAL A 297 -33.56 -13.30 -11.06
C VAL A 297 -32.56 -12.20 -10.72
N SER A 298 -32.83 -11.39 -9.70
CA SER A 298 -31.91 -10.33 -9.24
C SER A 298 -30.58 -10.92 -8.78
N ALA A 299 -30.60 -11.99 -7.98
CA ALA A 299 -29.40 -12.70 -7.55
C ALA A 299 -28.65 -13.31 -8.75
N ALA A 300 -29.36 -13.88 -9.73
CA ALA A 300 -28.75 -14.41 -10.95
C ALA A 300 -28.11 -13.30 -11.82
N ILE A 301 -28.73 -12.12 -11.92
CA ILE A 301 -28.16 -10.97 -12.62
C ILE A 301 -26.91 -10.48 -11.89
N LEU A 302 -26.97 -10.28 -10.57
CA LEU A 302 -25.81 -9.86 -9.77
C LEU A 302 -24.66 -10.87 -9.87
N TYR A 303 -24.98 -12.17 -9.85
CA TYR A 303 -24.00 -13.23 -10.04
C TYR A 303 -23.41 -13.20 -11.46
N SER A 304 -24.22 -12.94 -12.49
CA SER A 304 -23.77 -12.81 -13.88
C SER A 304 -22.90 -11.57 -14.11
N LEU A 305 -23.13 -10.48 -13.38
CA LEU A 305 -22.26 -9.29 -13.42
C LEU A 305 -20.84 -9.61 -12.91
N SER A 306 -20.67 -10.63 -12.05
CA SER A 306 -19.34 -11.07 -11.62
C SER A 306 -18.50 -11.71 -12.73
N CYS A 307 -19.12 -12.01 -13.89
CA CYS A 307 -18.43 -12.47 -15.10
C CYS A 307 -17.75 -11.33 -15.86
N ILE A 308 -18.16 -10.08 -15.64
CA ILE A 308 -17.63 -8.92 -16.39
C ILE A 308 -16.40 -8.40 -15.65
N LEU A 309 -15.24 -8.46 -16.31
CA LEU A 309 -13.98 -7.93 -15.84
C LEU A 309 -13.61 -6.67 -16.65
N ILE A 310 -13.44 -5.55 -15.97
CA ILE A 310 -12.96 -4.30 -16.57
C ILE A 310 -11.52 -4.06 -16.12
N VAL A 311 -10.59 -4.00 -17.06
CA VAL A 311 -9.16 -3.72 -16.83
C VAL A 311 -8.84 -2.31 -17.32
N GLY A 312 -8.26 -1.48 -16.45
CA GLY A 312 -7.92 -0.09 -16.76
C GLY A 312 -6.74 0.04 -17.73
N PRO A 313 -6.54 1.22 -18.36
CA PRO A 313 -5.52 1.44 -19.41
C PRO A 313 -4.07 1.19 -18.94
N GLU A 314 -3.77 1.45 -17.67
CA GLU A 314 -2.43 1.27 -17.09
C GLU A 314 -2.23 -0.09 -16.39
N SER A 315 -3.20 -0.99 -16.52
CA SER A 315 -3.22 -2.26 -15.79
C SER A 315 -3.33 -3.45 -16.73
N GLN A 316 -2.82 -4.58 -16.27
CA GLN A 316 -3.09 -5.89 -16.85
C GLN A 316 -3.66 -6.80 -15.78
N ALA A 317 -4.33 -7.86 -16.21
CA ALA A 317 -4.88 -8.85 -15.29
C ALA A 317 -4.51 -10.27 -15.70
N ILE A 318 -4.33 -11.13 -14.71
CA ILE A 318 -4.25 -12.59 -14.92
C ILE A 318 -5.51 -13.23 -14.38
N ILE A 319 -6.16 -14.06 -15.20
CA ILE A 319 -7.34 -14.83 -14.79
C ILE A 319 -6.90 -16.22 -14.32
N GLU A 320 -7.01 -16.46 -13.01
CA GLU A 320 -6.86 -17.77 -12.39
C GLU A 320 -8.17 -18.55 -12.52
N ARG A 321 -8.13 -19.76 -13.08
CA ARG A 321 -9.28 -20.69 -13.06
C ARG A 321 -9.01 -21.84 -12.12
N PHE A 322 -9.85 -21.98 -11.10
CA PHE A 322 -9.63 -22.91 -9.99
C PHE A 322 -8.21 -22.81 -9.40
N GLY A 323 -7.65 -21.60 -9.37
CA GLY A 323 -6.28 -21.33 -8.88
C GLY A 323 -5.16 -21.54 -9.90
N SER A 324 -5.43 -22.01 -11.13
CA SER A 324 -4.42 -22.08 -12.20
C SER A 324 -4.45 -20.82 -13.07
N ALA A 325 -3.31 -20.12 -13.15
CA ALA A 325 -3.09 -18.99 -14.06
C ALA A 325 -2.84 -19.40 -15.53
N VAL A 326 -2.61 -20.70 -15.75
CA VAL A 326 -2.26 -21.28 -17.04
C VAL A 326 -3.45 -22.08 -17.58
N ASP A 327 -3.67 -21.98 -18.88
CA ASP A 327 -4.69 -22.78 -19.56
C ASP A 327 -4.23 -24.23 -19.83
N SER A 328 -5.11 -25.05 -20.41
CA SER A 328 -4.82 -26.46 -20.74
C SER A 328 -3.78 -26.62 -21.85
N GLN A 329 -3.38 -25.54 -22.53
CA GLN A 329 -2.40 -25.51 -23.60
C GLN A 329 -1.05 -24.95 -23.12
N GLY A 330 -0.93 -24.57 -21.85
CA GLY A 330 0.31 -24.00 -21.29
C GLY A 330 0.43 -22.48 -21.43
N ASN A 331 -0.60 -21.78 -21.93
CA ASN A 331 -0.57 -20.34 -22.10
C ASN A 331 -1.08 -19.62 -20.85
N VAL A 332 -0.43 -18.53 -20.48
CA VAL A 332 -0.89 -17.65 -19.40
C VAL A 332 -2.11 -16.87 -19.86
N ARG A 333 -3.16 -16.84 -19.04
CA ARG A 333 -4.37 -16.04 -19.31
C ARG A 333 -4.17 -14.58 -18.94
N LEU A 334 -3.26 -13.93 -19.65
CA LEU A 334 -3.02 -12.50 -19.55
C LEU A 334 -4.12 -11.74 -20.30
N VAL A 335 -4.63 -10.70 -19.66
CA VAL A 335 -5.68 -9.83 -20.19
C VAL A 335 -5.17 -8.40 -20.20
N ASP A 336 -5.20 -7.81 -21.39
CA ASP A 336 -4.87 -6.42 -21.65
C ASP A 336 -6.02 -5.47 -21.25
N PRO A 337 -5.79 -4.14 -21.22
CA PRO A 337 -6.82 -3.16 -20.92
C PRO A 337 -8.06 -3.30 -21.79
N GLY A 338 -9.24 -3.26 -21.16
CA GLY A 338 -10.53 -3.43 -21.83
C GLY A 338 -11.55 -4.20 -21.00
N ILE A 339 -12.67 -4.53 -21.65
CA ILE A 339 -13.72 -5.36 -21.07
C ILE A 339 -13.47 -6.80 -21.51
N THR A 340 -13.36 -7.71 -20.55
CA THR A 340 -13.17 -9.15 -20.80
C THR A 340 -14.16 -9.94 -19.95
N PHE A 341 -14.59 -11.08 -20.45
CA PHE A 341 -15.48 -11.99 -19.72
C PHE A 341 -14.66 -13.10 -19.04
N LYS A 342 -15.01 -13.37 -17.78
CA LYS A 342 -14.48 -14.48 -16.98
C LYS A 342 -15.64 -15.30 -16.41
N LEU A 343 -15.37 -16.50 -15.91
CA LEU A 343 -16.38 -17.24 -15.15
C LEU A 343 -16.72 -16.52 -13.82
N PRO A 344 -17.93 -16.73 -13.29
CA PRO A 344 -18.29 -16.12 -12.02
C PRO A 344 -17.48 -16.75 -10.87
N TRP A 345 -17.34 -16.02 -9.77
CA TRP A 345 -16.69 -16.56 -8.58
C TRP A 345 -17.48 -17.77 -8.06
N PRO A 346 -16.85 -18.89 -7.64
CA PRO A 346 -15.43 -19.07 -7.34
C PRO A 346 -14.58 -19.68 -8.47
N PHE A 347 -15.13 -19.80 -9.69
CA PHE A 347 -14.47 -20.52 -10.78
C PHE A 347 -13.27 -19.77 -11.37
N ASP A 348 -13.46 -18.48 -11.71
CA ASP A 348 -12.40 -17.61 -12.21
C ASP A 348 -12.18 -16.40 -11.26
N VAL A 349 -10.93 -16.20 -10.84
CA VAL A 349 -10.46 -15.08 -10.03
C VAL A 349 -9.49 -14.23 -10.86
N ALA A 350 -9.72 -12.92 -10.95
CA ALA A 350 -8.86 -12.03 -11.72
C ALA A 350 -7.93 -11.24 -10.78
N ARG A 351 -6.62 -11.37 -10.97
CA ARG A 351 -5.59 -10.56 -10.30
C ARG A 351 -5.22 -9.38 -11.19
N LYS A 352 -5.65 -8.18 -10.82
CA LYS A 352 -5.32 -6.95 -11.53
C LYS A 352 -4.06 -6.33 -10.94
N PHE A 353 -3.18 -5.82 -11.80
CA PHE A 353 -1.96 -5.11 -11.38
C PHE A 353 -1.66 -3.96 -12.34
N ALA A 354 -1.17 -2.84 -11.81
CA ALA A 354 -0.77 -1.67 -12.60
C ALA A 354 0.61 -1.91 -13.22
N THR A 355 0.67 -2.59 -14.35
CA THR A 355 1.93 -2.97 -15.00
C THR A 355 2.61 -1.82 -15.72
N ARG A 356 1.85 -0.81 -16.16
CA ARG A 356 2.36 0.35 -16.92
C ARG A 356 2.68 1.56 -16.04
N GLU A 357 2.30 1.52 -14.77
CA GLU A 357 2.65 2.54 -13.80
C GLU A 357 4.09 2.33 -13.30
N ILE A 358 4.84 3.42 -13.16
CA ILE A 358 6.17 3.39 -12.55
C ILE A 358 5.98 3.20 -11.04
N GLN A 359 6.51 2.11 -10.53
CA GLN A 359 6.54 1.78 -9.11
C GLN A 359 7.86 2.24 -8.50
N GLU A 360 7.83 2.62 -7.22
CA GLU A 360 9.02 3.07 -6.50
C GLU A 360 9.31 2.16 -5.29
N ILE A 361 10.59 1.87 -5.10
CA ILE A 361 11.16 1.30 -3.87
C ILE A 361 12.23 2.25 -3.35
N HIS A 362 12.34 2.35 -2.03
CA HIS A 362 13.27 3.25 -1.38
C HIS A 362 14.39 2.42 -0.75
N ILE A 363 15.63 2.68 -1.15
CA ILE A 363 16.82 1.98 -0.66
C ILE A 363 17.64 2.95 0.18
N GLY A 364 18.03 2.52 1.38
CA GLY A 364 18.81 3.34 2.30
C GLY A 364 18.01 4.31 3.17
N TYR A 365 16.68 4.41 3.01
CA TYR A 365 15.83 5.27 3.84
C TYR A 365 14.36 4.84 3.89
N VAL A 366 13.62 5.37 4.86
CA VAL A 366 12.16 5.24 4.98
C VAL A 366 11.53 6.63 4.85
N PRO A 367 10.69 6.87 3.82
CA PRO A 367 10.07 8.17 3.63
C PRO A 367 9.11 8.51 4.77
N GLU A 368 8.93 9.80 5.03
CA GLU A 368 7.95 10.31 5.97
C GLU A 368 6.58 10.41 5.26
N ASN A 369 5.52 9.88 5.88
CA ASN A 369 4.21 9.65 5.23
C ASN A 369 3.50 10.91 4.66
N ASP A 370 3.97 12.13 4.96
CA ASP A 370 3.19 13.37 4.79
C ASP A 370 3.95 14.56 4.15
N SER A 371 5.14 14.35 3.60
CA SER A 371 5.95 15.47 3.09
C SER A 371 5.66 15.81 1.63
N ALA A 372 4.52 16.44 1.37
CA ALA A 372 4.25 17.15 0.10
C ALA A 372 5.20 18.33 -0.17
N LYS A 373 6.06 18.67 0.80
CA LYS A 373 7.14 19.66 0.67
C LYS A 373 8.49 18.94 0.64
N GLN A 374 9.21 19.14 -0.46
CA GLN A 374 10.61 18.74 -0.60
C GLN A 374 11.43 19.48 0.46
N LYS A 375 11.88 18.76 1.51
CA LYS A 375 12.77 19.31 2.53
C LYS A 375 14.16 19.53 1.90
N GLU A 376 14.81 20.63 2.28
CA GLU A 376 16.19 20.92 1.88
C GLU A 376 17.14 19.85 2.45
N LEU A 377 17.99 19.26 1.60
CA LEU A 377 18.92 18.16 1.94
C LEU A 377 20.24 18.69 2.55
N LEU A 378 20.17 19.30 3.74
CA LEU A 378 21.33 19.75 4.52
C LEU A 378 21.98 18.63 5.37
N TRP A 379 23.28 18.38 5.19
CA TRP A 379 24.03 17.30 5.88
C TRP A 379 23.95 17.28 7.41
N GLY A 380 23.64 18.42 8.05
CA GLY A 380 23.55 18.54 9.51
C GLY A 380 22.20 18.12 10.11
N THR A 381 21.26 17.65 9.29
CA THR A 381 19.90 17.28 9.71
C THR A 381 19.51 15.93 9.14
N GLU A 382 18.58 15.23 9.80
CA GLU A 382 17.98 14.02 9.23
C GLU A 382 16.83 14.41 8.28
N HIS A 383 16.75 13.76 7.12
CA HIS A 383 15.82 14.14 6.05
C HIS A 383 14.61 13.22 5.95
N TYR A 384 14.74 12.00 6.48
CA TYR A 384 13.74 10.94 6.38
C TYR A 384 13.40 10.38 7.76
N LYS A 385 12.32 9.58 7.84
CA LYS A 385 11.90 8.95 9.10
C LYS A 385 12.97 8.02 9.66
N ALA A 386 13.68 7.33 8.78
CA ALA A 386 14.86 6.54 9.10
C ALA A 386 15.81 6.58 7.91
N GLU A 387 17.10 6.66 8.19
CA GLU A 387 18.19 6.58 7.21
C GLU A 387 19.18 5.51 7.66
N TYR A 388 19.65 4.71 6.71
CA TYR A 388 20.55 3.61 6.99
C TYR A 388 21.99 3.96 6.61
N ASN A 389 22.91 3.54 7.47
CA ASN A 389 24.35 3.72 7.27
C ASN A 389 24.86 2.71 6.23
N LEU A 390 25.55 3.23 5.21
CA LEU A 390 26.27 2.46 4.19
C LEU A 390 27.77 2.59 4.46
N LEU A 391 28.45 1.45 4.45
CA LEU A 391 29.90 1.38 4.57
C LEU A 391 30.53 1.61 3.19
N VAL A 392 31.53 2.47 3.15
CA VAL A 392 32.27 2.84 1.93
C VAL A 392 33.77 2.77 2.17
N ALA A 393 34.52 2.51 1.10
CA ALA A 393 35.97 2.54 1.14
C ALA A 393 36.51 3.97 1.25
N THR A 394 37.65 4.13 1.90
CA THR A 394 38.43 5.38 1.95
C THR A 394 39.88 5.06 1.60
N GLU A 395 40.57 6.00 0.98
CA GLU A 395 41.95 5.83 0.52
C GLU A 395 42.97 6.05 1.65
N ASN A 396 42.52 6.29 2.88
CA ASN A 396 43.39 6.82 3.91
C ASN A 396 44.43 5.80 4.43
N ILE A 397 45.68 6.01 4.04
CA ILE A 397 46.89 5.24 4.40
C ILE A 397 47.34 5.51 5.86
N GLY A 398 46.62 6.36 6.61
CA GLY A 398 47.08 6.94 7.88
C GLY A 398 46.88 6.13 9.16
N SER A 399 46.09 5.05 9.18
CA SER A 399 45.93 4.23 10.38
C SER A 399 47.16 3.34 10.58
N GLN A 400 47.95 3.63 11.62
CA GLN A 400 49.13 2.87 12.03
C GLN A 400 48.84 1.42 12.51
N GLU A 401 47.59 0.97 12.48
CA GLU A 401 47.23 -0.42 12.76
C GLU A 401 47.40 -1.28 11.49
N LYS A 402 48.50 -2.05 11.44
CA LYS A 402 48.71 -3.05 10.39
C LYS A 402 47.52 -4.02 10.33
N GLY A 403 46.73 -3.91 9.26
CA GLY A 403 45.67 -4.87 8.91
C GLY A 403 44.23 -4.33 8.98
N ALA A 404 43.98 -3.13 9.48
CA ALA A 404 42.66 -2.51 9.45
C ALA A 404 42.45 -1.77 8.12
N VAL A 405 41.52 -2.26 7.28
CA VAL A 405 41.09 -1.54 6.07
C VAL A 405 40.30 -0.30 6.53
N PRO A 406 40.72 0.91 6.16
CA PRO A 406 40.02 2.12 6.57
C PRO A 406 38.65 2.14 5.86
N VAL A 407 37.59 2.34 6.64
CA VAL A 407 36.21 2.42 6.16
C VAL A 407 35.58 3.73 6.61
N SER A 408 34.66 4.25 5.81
CA SER A 408 33.84 5.40 6.16
C SER A 408 32.36 5.03 6.10
N ILE A 409 31.53 5.89 6.68
CA ILE A 409 30.08 5.71 6.75
C ILE A 409 29.42 6.90 6.07
N ILE A 410 28.53 6.59 5.12
CA ILE A 410 27.65 7.56 4.49
C ILE A 410 26.20 7.10 4.61
N ARG A 411 25.27 8.02 4.47
CA ARG A 411 23.86 7.75 4.26
C ARG A 411 23.52 8.15 2.83
N ALA A 412 22.60 7.41 2.21
CA ALA A 412 22.16 7.68 0.85
C ALA A 412 20.65 7.44 0.75
N ALA A 413 19.97 8.32 0.03
CA ALA A 413 18.57 8.19 -0.27
C ALA A 413 18.41 7.78 -1.74
N ILE A 414 18.19 6.49 -1.96
CA ILE A 414 18.22 5.90 -3.30
C ILE A 414 16.82 5.43 -3.70
N PRO A 415 15.97 6.30 -4.28
CA PRO A 415 14.75 5.85 -4.93
C PRO A 415 15.08 5.03 -6.18
N VAL A 416 14.47 3.86 -6.30
CA VAL A 416 14.57 3.00 -7.48
C VAL A 416 13.19 2.88 -8.08
N GLN A 417 13.08 3.30 -9.33
CA GLN A 417 11.86 3.28 -10.10
C GLN A 417 11.90 2.12 -11.09
N TYR A 418 10.86 1.31 -11.06
CA TYR A 418 10.74 0.12 -11.89
C TYR A 418 9.32 -0.04 -12.43
N ARG A 419 9.17 -0.80 -13.51
CA ARG A 419 7.87 -1.20 -14.05
C ARG A 419 7.80 -2.70 -14.24
N VAL A 420 6.58 -3.25 -14.22
CA VAL A 420 6.37 -4.69 -14.40
C VAL A 420 6.14 -5.00 -15.87
N VAL A 421 7.11 -5.67 -16.51
CA VAL A 421 7.04 -6.04 -17.93
C VAL A 421 6.38 -7.40 -18.13
N ASN A 422 6.60 -8.35 -17.21
CA ASN A 422 5.98 -9.67 -17.23
C ASN A 422 5.23 -9.94 -15.92
N LEU A 423 3.92 -9.73 -15.96
CA LEU A 423 3.05 -9.87 -14.79
C LEU A 423 3.01 -11.29 -14.22
N TYR A 424 3.15 -12.32 -15.07
CA TYR A 424 3.12 -13.70 -14.61
C TYR A 424 4.35 -14.02 -13.75
N LYS A 425 5.54 -13.71 -14.28
CA LYS A 425 6.80 -13.85 -13.56
C LYS A 425 6.77 -13.09 -12.23
N TYR A 426 6.26 -11.85 -12.27
CA TYR A 426 6.16 -11.01 -11.08
C TYR A 426 5.21 -11.54 -10.00
N LEU A 427 4.08 -12.16 -10.36
CA LEU A 427 3.11 -12.64 -9.38
C LEU A 427 3.35 -14.08 -8.89
N TYR A 428 3.97 -14.94 -9.71
CA TYR A 428 4.00 -16.38 -9.45
C TYR A 428 5.39 -16.97 -9.19
N ASN A 429 6.49 -16.30 -9.59
CA ASN A 429 7.83 -16.84 -9.31
C ASN A 429 8.23 -16.69 -7.85
N TYR A 430 7.77 -15.63 -7.19
CA TYR A 430 8.02 -15.37 -5.77
C TYR A 430 6.74 -14.95 -5.06
N ALA A 431 6.66 -15.24 -3.76
CA ALA A 431 5.53 -14.81 -2.93
C ALA A 431 5.41 -13.28 -2.82
N ASP A 432 6.55 -12.57 -2.86
CA ASP A 432 6.60 -11.11 -2.82
C ASP A 432 7.79 -10.60 -3.66
N SER A 433 7.56 -10.47 -4.98
CA SER A 433 8.59 -10.03 -5.92
C SER A 433 9.11 -8.61 -5.62
N LYS A 434 8.30 -7.74 -5.01
CA LYS A 434 8.73 -6.39 -4.60
C LYS A 434 9.82 -6.47 -3.53
N LYS A 435 9.64 -7.30 -2.50
CA LYS A 435 10.68 -7.51 -1.47
C LYS A 435 11.93 -8.18 -1.99
N ILE A 436 11.79 -9.11 -2.93
CA ILE A 436 12.97 -9.73 -3.57
C ILE A 436 13.75 -8.68 -4.35
N LEU A 437 13.07 -7.82 -5.11
CA LEU A 437 13.72 -6.73 -5.82
C LEU A 437 14.42 -5.76 -4.85
N GLU A 438 13.73 -5.38 -3.77
CA GLU A 438 14.31 -4.54 -2.70
C GLU A 438 15.58 -5.16 -2.10
N ALA A 439 15.59 -6.47 -1.85
CA ALA A 439 16.76 -7.19 -1.35
C ALA A 439 17.92 -7.21 -2.37
N VAL A 440 17.61 -7.36 -3.67
CA VAL A 440 18.61 -7.30 -4.75
C VAL A 440 19.22 -5.90 -4.83
N CYS A 441 18.39 -4.86 -4.81
CA CYS A 441 18.85 -3.47 -4.83
C CYS A 441 19.74 -3.16 -3.62
N ASN A 442 19.30 -3.51 -2.40
CA ASN A 442 20.11 -3.34 -1.19
C ASN A 442 21.47 -4.05 -1.31
N ARG A 443 21.49 -5.31 -1.78
CA ARG A 443 22.74 -6.07 -1.96
C ARG A 443 23.68 -5.37 -2.94
N GLN A 444 23.18 -4.94 -4.09
CA GLN A 444 24.03 -4.31 -5.12
C GLN A 444 24.53 -2.95 -4.67
N VAL A 445 23.69 -2.14 -4.04
CA VAL A 445 24.09 -0.85 -3.47
C VAL A 445 25.17 -1.04 -2.41
N VAL A 446 25.01 -1.98 -1.47
CA VAL A 446 26.02 -2.24 -0.43
C VAL A 446 27.34 -2.74 -1.04
N LYS A 447 27.27 -3.64 -2.02
CA LYS A 447 28.46 -4.17 -2.70
C LYS A 447 29.19 -3.06 -3.47
N PHE A 448 28.46 -2.21 -4.16
CA PHE A 448 29.02 -1.08 -4.89
C PHE A 448 29.62 -0.04 -3.95
N ALA A 449 28.89 0.36 -2.91
CA ALA A 449 29.35 1.31 -1.90
C ALA A 449 30.65 0.85 -1.23
N ALA A 450 30.78 -0.44 -0.90
CA ALA A 450 31.98 -0.99 -0.27
C ALA A 450 33.26 -0.84 -1.13
N GLY A 451 33.14 -0.71 -2.45
CA GLY A 451 34.27 -0.48 -3.36
C GLY A 451 34.36 0.97 -3.87
N ALA A 452 33.40 1.81 -3.54
CA ALA A 452 33.30 3.15 -4.10
C ALA A 452 34.03 4.20 -3.25
N ARG A 453 34.59 5.20 -3.93
CA ARG A 453 35.28 6.34 -3.32
C ARG A 453 34.29 7.45 -2.96
N ILE A 454 34.44 8.00 -1.76
CA ILE A 454 33.62 9.12 -1.26
C ILE A 454 34.40 10.41 -1.01
N GLU A 455 35.72 10.39 -1.13
CA GLU A 455 36.57 11.55 -0.85
C GLU A 455 36.41 12.63 -1.93
N PRO A 456 36.60 13.92 -1.60
CA PRO A 456 36.58 14.97 -2.61
C PRO A 456 37.69 14.73 -3.64
N GLU A 457 37.39 15.03 -4.91
CA GLU A 457 38.34 14.89 -6.01
C GLU A 457 39.62 15.67 -5.70
N SER A 458 40.74 14.96 -5.54
CA SER A 458 42.08 15.53 -5.41
C SER A 458 42.83 15.30 -6.70
N GLU A 459 43.52 16.33 -7.20
CA GLU A 459 44.41 16.23 -8.36
C GLU A 459 45.41 15.08 -8.17
N GLY A 460 45.20 13.99 -8.90
CA GLY A 460 45.96 12.74 -8.82
C GLY A 460 45.61 11.83 -9.99
N ALA A 461 46.57 11.01 -10.44
CA ALA A 461 46.56 10.29 -11.71
C ALA A 461 45.53 9.14 -11.86
N ASN A 462 44.64 8.94 -10.88
CA ASN A 462 43.58 7.93 -10.96
C ASN A 462 42.25 8.64 -11.20
N ASP A 463 41.71 8.43 -12.40
CA ASP A 463 40.50 9.03 -13.00
C ASP A 463 39.18 8.58 -12.32
N GLU A 464 39.22 8.12 -11.06
CA GLU A 464 38.06 7.60 -10.35
C GLU A 464 37.27 8.73 -9.67
N GLU A 465 36.08 8.98 -10.21
CA GLU A 465 35.16 10.02 -9.73
C GLU A 465 34.54 9.66 -8.39
N SER A 466 34.37 10.67 -7.53
CA SER A 466 33.78 10.51 -6.20
C SER A 466 32.26 10.39 -6.23
N LEU A 467 31.68 9.55 -5.36
CA LEU A 467 30.23 9.51 -5.14
C LEU A 467 29.67 10.79 -4.50
N LEU A 468 30.52 11.62 -3.88
CA LEU A 468 30.10 12.95 -3.43
C LEU A 468 30.16 14.00 -4.56
N GLY A 469 30.83 13.70 -5.68
CA GLY A 469 31.05 14.57 -6.83
C GLY A 469 30.43 14.04 -8.13
N ALA A 470 31.22 13.99 -9.20
CA ALA A 470 30.75 13.68 -10.55
C ALA A 470 30.34 12.20 -10.77
N GLY A 471 30.81 11.29 -9.90
CA GLY A 471 30.68 9.84 -10.09
C GLY A 471 29.28 9.27 -9.94
N ARG A 472 28.30 10.07 -9.47
CA ARG A 472 26.92 9.62 -9.22
C ARG A 472 26.21 9.14 -10.49
N ALA A 473 26.40 9.82 -11.61
CA ALA A 473 25.73 9.42 -12.86
C ALA A 473 26.23 8.03 -13.32
N LYS A 474 27.55 7.85 -13.38
CA LYS A 474 28.18 6.57 -13.76
C LYS A 474 27.79 5.45 -12.79
N ALA A 475 27.79 5.73 -11.50
CA ALA A 475 27.37 4.80 -10.46
C ALA A 475 25.90 4.36 -10.63
N ALA A 476 25.00 5.29 -10.97
CA ALA A 476 23.60 4.98 -11.21
C ALA A 476 23.45 4.05 -12.43
N ASP A 477 24.14 4.34 -13.53
CA ASP A 477 24.09 3.51 -14.75
C ASP A 477 24.62 2.09 -14.50
N GLU A 478 25.73 1.95 -13.76
CA GLU A 478 26.29 0.65 -13.40
C GLU A 478 25.37 -0.15 -12.47
N LEU A 479 24.79 0.51 -11.46
CA LEU A 479 23.85 -0.12 -10.54
C LEU A 479 22.57 -0.57 -11.26
N VAL A 480 22.00 0.27 -12.14
CA VAL A 480 20.84 -0.10 -12.96
C VAL A 480 21.16 -1.34 -13.81
N ARG A 481 22.32 -1.36 -14.48
CA ARG A 481 22.74 -2.51 -15.30
C ARG A 481 22.90 -3.79 -14.49
N THR A 482 23.55 -3.72 -13.32
CA THR A 482 23.82 -4.90 -12.47
C THR A 482 22.55 -5.40 -11.77
N ILE A 483 21.68 -4.51 -11.32
CA ILE A 483 20.39 -4.87 -10.71
C ILE A 483 19.45 -5.44 -11.77
N GLN A 484 19.38 -4.87 -12.97
CA GLN A 484 18.60 -5.44 -14.06
C GLN A 484 19.07 -6.86 -14.40
N ALA A 485 20.38 -7.09 -14.53
CA ALA A 485 20.91 -8.42 -14.80
C ALA A 485 20.56 -9.43 -13.69
N ASP A 486 20.56 -9.02 -12.43
CA ASP A 486 20.12 -9.87 -11.32
C ASP A 486 18.60 -10.10 -11.32
N ALA A 487 17.80 -9.09 -11.63
CA ALA A 487 16.35 -9.19 -11.74
C ALA A 487 15.92 -10.12 -12.88
N ASP A 488 16.63 -10.07 -14.00
CA ASP A 488 16.45 -10.96 -15.15
C ASP A 488 16.85 -12.40 -14.81
N ARG A 489 18.00 -12.59 -14.15
CA ARG A 489 18.48 -13.90 -13.69
C ARG A 489 17.53 -14.55 -12.69
N LEU A 490 16.92 -13.75 -11.82
CA LEU A 490 15.89 -14.21 -10.88
C LEU A 490 14.51 -14.33 -11.52
N GLU A 491 14.36 -13.92 -12.77
CA GLU A 491 13.09 -13.89 -13.50
C GLU A 491 11.98 -13.13 -12.76
N LEU A 492 12.28 -11.93 -12.24
CA LEU A 492 11.29 -11.11 -11.53
C LEU A 492 10.24 -10.49 -12.46
N GLY A 493 10.52 -10.40 -13.76
CA GLY A 493 9.61 -9.81 -14.74
C GLY A 493 9.48 -8.28 -14.62
N VAL A 494 10.52 -7.61 -14.11
CA VAL A 494 10.57 -6.16 -13.92
C VAL A 494 11.66 -5.53 -14.79
N GLU A 495 11.46 -4.26 -15.10
CA GLU A 495 12.45 -3.40 -15.75
C GLU A 495 12.75 -2.21 -14.84
N ILE A 496 14.03 -1.99 -14.56
CA ILE A 496 14.51 -0.83 -13.82
C ILE A 496 14.54 0.35 -14.77
N VAL A 497 13.71 1.35 -14.48
CA VAL A 497 13.57 2.56 -15.31
C VAL A 497 14.58 3.61 -14.88
N PHE A 498 14.77 3.78 -13.57
CA PHE A 498 15.63 4.81 -13.03
C PHE A 498 16.13 4.47 -11.63
N MET A 499 17.36 4.88 -11.31
CA MET A 499 17.90 4.87 -9.95
C MET A 499 18.42 6.25 -9.62
N GLY A 500 17.82 6.88 -8.61
CA GLY A 500 18.25 8.19 -8.14
C GLY A 500 19.32 8.06 -7.07
N LEU A 501 20.58 8.34 -7.40
CA LEU A 501 21.63 8.46 -6.37
C LEU A 501 21.59 9.86 -5.74
N GLN A 502 20.61 10.07 -4.85
CA GLN A 502 20.38 11.34 -4.17
C GLN A 502 20.76 11.27 -2.69
N GLY A 503 20.94 12.44 -2.08
CA GLY A 503 21.13 12.53 -0.63
C GLY A 503 22.34 11.75 -0.11
N PHE A 504 23.44 11.69 -0.87
CA PHE A 504 24.70 11.16 -0.34
C PHE A 504 25.29 12.17 0.64
N HIS A 505 25.24 11.84 1.93
CA HIS A 505 25.78 12.69 2.99
C HIS A 505 26.39 11.86 4.12
N PRO A 506 27.38 12.40 4.84
CA PRO A 506 27.83 11.81 6.09
C PRO A 506 26.70 11.86 7.16
N PRO A 507 26.76 11.00 8.19
CA PRO A 507 25.90 11.13 9.35
C PRO A 507 26.04 12.53 10.00
N PRO A 508 24.96 13.11 10.55
CA PRO A 508 24.99 14.47 11.13
C PRO A 508 26.10 14.70 12.16
N ALA A 509 26.47 13.65 12.91
CA ALA A 509 27.51 13.71 13.92
C ALA A 509 28.92 14.06 13.39
N VAL A 510 29.21 13.73 12.12
CA VAL A 510 30.52 13.98 11.48
C VAL A 510 30.40 14.91 10.27
N ALA A 511 29.23 15.48 10.01
CA ALA A 511 28.99 16.35 8.87
C ALA A 511 29.90 17.59 8.87
N GLN A 512 30.17 18.17 10.06
CA GLN A 512 31.04 19.32 10.21
C GLN A 512 32.50 18.98 9.84
N ASP A 513 32.99 17.79 10.18
CA ASP A 513 34.34 17.35 9.86
C ASP A 513 34.51 17.16 8.34
N PHE A 514 33.52 16.54 7.68
CA PHE A 514 33.49 16.43 6.22
C PHE A 514 33.47 17.80 5.53
N GLN A 515 32.65 18.73 6.03
CA GLN A 515 32.62 20.11 5.52
C GLN A 515 33.97 20.82 5.70
N ALA A 516 34.67 20.56 6.81
CA ALA A 516 35.99 21.13 7.05
C ALA A 516 37.02 20.64 6.02
N VAL A 517 37.00 19.34 5.65
CA VAL A 517 37.88 18.78 4.60
C VAL A 517 37.55 19.41 3.24
N ILE A 518 36.28 19.51 2.86
CA ILE A 518 35.88 20.16 1.60
C ILE A 518 36.31 21.62 1.59
N GLY A 519 36.10 22.34 2.70
CA GLY A 519 36.54 23.71 2.87
C GLY A 519 38.06 23.86 2.77
N ALA A 520 38.83 22.90 3.27
CA ALA A 520 40.28 22.87 3.15
C ALA A 520 40.74 22.66 1.69
N VAL A 521 40.09 21.74 0.95
CA VAL A 521 40.35 21.52 -0.48
C VAL A 521 40.01 22.77 -1.30
N GLN A 522 38.87 23.40 -1.03
CA GLN A 522 38.49 24.65 -1.68
C GLN A 522 39.46 25.79 -1.37
N LYS A 523 39.90 25.92 -0.11
CA LYS A 523 40.93 26.91 0.27
C LYS A 523 42.27 26.65 -0.42
N LYS A 524 42.68 25.38 -0.52
CA LYS A 524 43.87 24.99 -1.30
C LYS A 524 43.73 25.45 -2.75
N GLN A 525 42.60 25.15 -3.39
CA GLN A 525 42.37 25.52 -4.79
C GLN A 525 42.33 27.04 -4.97
N ALA A 526 41.66 27.76 -4.07
CA ALA A 526 41.63 29.21 -4.08
C ALA A 526 43.02 29.82 -3.94
N ALA A 527 43.85 29.31 -3.03
CA ALA A 527 45.23 29.77 -2.84
C ALA A 527 46.11 29.51 -4.08
N VAL A 528 45.94 28.35 -4.73
CA VAL A 528 46.64 28.04 -6.00
C VAL A 528 46.21 28.99 -7.11
N LEU A 529 44.90 29.20 -7.29
CA LEU A 529 44.37 30.11 -8.31
C LEU A 529 44.77 31.56 -8.04
N GLU A 530 44.81 31.98 -6.77
CA GLU A 530 45.30 33.30 -6.38
C GLU A 530 46.79 33.46 -6.70
N ALA A 531 47.62 32.45 -6.43
CA ALA A 531 49.03 32.48 -6.80
C ALA A 531 49.23 32.53 -8.33
N ILE A 532 48.43 31.78 -9.10
CA ILE A 532 48.45 31.84 -10.57
C ILE A 532 48.02 33.23 -11.06
N ALA A 533 46.95 33.79 -10.50
CA ALA A 533 46.47 35.13 -10.86
C ALA A 533 47.52 36.21 -10.53
N GLN A 534 48.19 36.12 -9.38
CA GLN A 534 49.27 37.03 -9.00
C GLN A 534 50.46 36.92 -9.97
N ARG A 535 50.88 35.69 -10.32
CA ARG A 535 51.93 35.44 -11.33
C ARG A 535 51.54 36.07 -12.67
N ASP A 536 50.34 35.81 -13.14
CA ASP A 536 49.87 36.25 -14.45
C ASP A 536 49.72 37.78 -14.50
N ALA A 537 49.27 38.40 -13.41
CA ALA A 537 49.23 39.85 -13.26
C ALA A 537 50.63 40.47 -13.29
N LEU A 538 51.59 39.89 -12.56
CA LEU A 538 52.99 40.34 -12.58
C LEU A 538 53.59 40.23 -13.98
N PHE A 539 53.38 39.11 -14.67
CA PHE A 539 53.90 38.88 -16.01
C PHE A 539 53.27 39.82 -17.02
N THR A 540 51.95 40.00 -16.96
CA THR A 540 51.21 40.89 -17.86
C THR A 540 51.56 42.36 -17.62
N ASN A 541 51.64 42.82 -16.37
CA ASN A 541 51.99 44.21 -16.07
C ASN A 541 53.42 44.55 -16.49
N ASN A 542 54.38 43.62 -16.30
CA ASN A 542 55.78 43.87 -16.60
C ASN A 542 56.11 43.70 -18.10
N VAL A 543 55.56 42.67 -18.76
CA VAL A 543 55.97 42.22 -20.10
C VAL A 543 54.84 42.29 -21.14
N GLY A 544 53.59 42.48 -20.69
CA GLY A 544 52.41 42.61 -21.53
C GLY A 544 51.64 41.31 -21.76
N SER A 545 52.26 40.14 -21.56
CA SER A 545 51.58 38.85 -21.55
C SER A 545 52.37 37.78 -20.80
N VAL A 546 51.66 36.74 -20.33
CA VAL A 546 52.24 35.57 -19.63
C VAL A 546 53.23 34.84 -20.53
N GLN A 547 52.83 34.50 -21.76
CA GLN A 547 53.68 33.78 -22.72
C GLN A 547 55.00 34.53 -22.98
N LYS A 548 54.94 35.84 -23.24
CA LYS A 548 56.15 36.63 -23.51
C LYS A 548 57.08 36.69 -22.30
N ALA A 549 56.52 36.71 -21.08
CA ALA A 549 57.31 36.71 -19.85
C ALA A 549 58.04 35.37 -19.65
N GLU A 550 57.36 34.24 -19.92
CA GLU A 550 57.98 32.92 -19.87
C GLU A 550 59.08 32.77 -20.94
N ASP A 551 58.83 33.24 -22.17
CA ASP A 551 59.83 33.23 -23.26
C ASP A 551 61.06 34.09 -22.90
N LEU A 552 60.84 35.28 -22.33
CA LEU A 552 61.89 36.17 -21.85
C LEU A 552 62.69 35.55 -20.70
N TYR A 553 62.02 34.89 -19.75
CA TYR A 553 62.68 34.17 -18.67
C TYR A 553 63.56 33.03 -19.21
N GLY A 554 63.04 32.24 -20.16
CA GLY A 554 63.80 31.16 -20.79
C GLY A 554 65.02 31.66 -21.59
N LEU A 555 64.92 32.80 -22.26
CA LEU A 555 66.06 33.45 -22.92
C LEU A 555 67.08 33.98 -21.90
N ALA A 556 66.62 34.60 -20.81
CA ALA A 556 67.48 35.10 -19.75
C ALA A 556 68.24 33.96 -19.04
N ASP A 557 67.59 32.83 -18.80
CA ASP A 557 68.21 31.63 -18.20
C ASP A 557 69.31 31.06 -19.10
N LYS A 558 69.02 30.89 -20.40
CA LYS A 558 70.03 30.48 -21.41
C LYS A 558 71.21 31.46 -21.48
N TYR A 559 70.94 32.76 -21.42
CA TYR A 559 71.98 33.79 -21.39
C TYR A 559 72.86 33.67 -20.14
N MET A 560 72.25 33.46 -18.96
CA MET A 560 72.99 33.26 -17.70
C MET A 560 73.85 32.01 -17.73
N GLU A 561 73.32 30.88 -18.23
CA GLU A 561 74.11 29.66 -18.39
C GLU A 561 75.30 29.85 -19.34
N ALA A 562 75.09 30.52 -20.49
CA ALA A 562 76.16 30.79 -21.46
C ALA A 562 77.24 31.70 -20.87
N ALA A 563 76.82 32.71 -20.10
CA ALA A 563 77.73 33.63 -19.39
C ALA A 563 78.57 32.89 -18.33
N GLN A 564 77.98 31.93 -17.61
CA GLN A 564 78.70 31.10 -16.64
C GLN A 564 79.69 30.13 -17.29
N LYS A 565 79.35 29.58 -18.46
CA LYS A 565 80.22 28.67 -19.24
C LYS A 565 81.37 29.40 -19.96
N GLY A 566 81.33 30.74 -20.05
CA GLY A 566 82.40 31.55 -20.63
C GLY A 566 82.48 31.54 -22.16
N ASP A 567 81.45 31.03 -22.85
CA ASP A 567 81.37 31.11 -24.31
C ASP A 567 80.97 32.52 -24.75
N LYS A 568 81.97 33.35 -25.07
CA LYS A 568 81.75 34.74 -25.49
C LYS A 568 80.85 34.85 -26.72
N LYS A 569 80.97 33.94 -27.69
CA LYS A 569 80.27 34.06 -28.97
C LYS A 569 78.79 33.75 -28.79
N GLN A 570 78.47 32.72 -28.00
CA GLN A 570 77.11 32.37 -27.66
C GLN A 570 76.46 33.39 -26.70
N THR A 571 77.23 33.92 -25.75
CA THR A 571 76.77 34.95 -24.82
C THR A 571 76.39 36.25 -25.55
N ASP A 572 77.20 36.70 -26.50
CA ASP A 572 76.92 37.91 -27.28
C ASP A 572 75.69 37.75 -28.19
N ALA A 573 75.49 36.56 -28.77
CA ALA A 573 74.31 36.26 -29.58
C ALA A 573 73.03 36.26 -28.73
N LEU A 574 73.04 35.57 -27.58
CA LEU A 574 71.91 35.52 -26.65
C LEU A 574 71.61 36.89 -26.04
N LYS A 575 72.65 37.73 -25.82
CA LYS A 575 72.45 39.11 -25.38
C LYS A 575 71.66 39.94 -26.38
N LEU A 576 72.01 39.85 -27.67
CA LEU A 576 71.31 40.58 -28.73
C LEU A 576 69.85 40.13 -28.86
N GLU A 577 69.62 38.81 -28.76
CA GLU A 577 68.29 38.22 -28.79
C GLU A 577 67.45 38.68 -27.59
N LEU A 578 68.05 38.68 -26.39
CA LEU A 578 67.43 39.15 -25.16
C LEU A 578 67.11 40.66 -25.21
N ASP A 579 68.03 41.50 -25.70
CA ASP A 579 67.80 42.94 -25.87
C ASP A 579 66.67 43.24 -26.87
N THR A 580 66.57 42.43 -27.92
CA THR A 580 65.49 42.51 -28.91
C THR A 580 64.16 42.13 -28.28
N ALA A 581 64.11 41.02 -27.54
CA ALA A 581 62.92 40.56 -26.82
C ALA A 581 62.46 41.60 -25.79
N PHE A 582 63.37 42.21 -25.02
CA PHE A 582 63.06 43.30 -24.10
C PHE A 582 62.52 44.55 -24.80
N SER A 583 62.98 44.83 -26.02
CA SER A 583 62.49 45.96 -26.81
C SER A 583 61.10 45.71 -27.40
N GLN A 584 60.72 44.44 -27.59
CA GLN A 584 59.39 44.02 -28.06
C GLN A 584 58.41 43.72 -26.91
N ALA A 585 58.91 43.62 -25.68
CA ALA A 585 58.10 43.56 -24.48
C ALA A 585 57.20 44.80 -24.39
N SER A 586 55.99 44.63 -23.87
CA SER A 586 55.05 45.73 -23.60
C SER A 586 54.90 45.89 -22.08
N GLY A 587 54.24 46.94 -21.59
CA GLY A 587 54.01 47.13 -20.15
C GLY A 587 55.08 47.98 -19.44
N GLU A 588 55.21 47.81 -18.12
CA GLU A 588 56.05 48.66 -17.26
C GLU A 588 57.53 48.63 -17.62
N LEU A 589 58.06 47.45 -17.96
CA LEU A 589 59.48 47.31 -18.25
C LEU A 589 59.86 48.11 -19.50
N PHE A 590 59.02 48.01 -20.53
CA PHE A 590 59.16 48.81 -21.74
C PHE A 590 58.97 50.30 -21.45
N ALA A 591 57.95 50.68 -20.69
CA ALA A 591 57.70 52.09 -20.34
C ALA A 591 58.90 52.71 -19.62
N LYS A 592 59.46 52.03 -18.60
CA LYS A 592 60.66 52.48 -17.89
C LYS A 592 61.88 52.56 -18.82
N LEU A 593 62.09 51.56 -19.67
CA LEU A 593 63.21 51.55 -20.62
C LEU A 593 63.09 52.68 -21.66
N ARG A 594 61.88 52.97 -22.14
CA ARG A 594 61.60 54.08 -23.05
C ARG A 594 61.76 55.44 -22.37
N GLN A 595 61.27 55.59 -21.13
CA GLN A 595 61.48 56.81 -20.33
C GLN A 595 62.97 57.07 -20.08
N ALA A 596 63.73 56.04 -19.70
CA ALA A 596 65.17 56.16 -19.49
C ALA A 596 65.91 56.54 -20.78
N LYS A 597 65.58 55.90 -21.91
CA LYS A 597 66.13 56.27 -23.22
C LYS A 597 65.77 57.71 -23.59
N SER A 598 64.51 58.11 -23.44
CA SER A 598 64.04 59.48 -23.70
C SER A 598 64.78 60.50 -22.84
N TYR A 599 64.92 60.24 -21.54
CA TYR A 599 65.64 61.10 -20.61
C TYR A 599 67.12 61.24 -20.99
N SER A 600 67.79 60.13 -21.32
CA SER A 600 69.19 60.18 -21.77
C SER A 600 69.36 61.00 -23.05
N TYR A 601 68.43 60.84 -23.99
CA TYR A 601 68.44 61.54 -25.27
C TYR A 601 68.17 63.04 -25.07
N GLU A 602 67.17 63.39 -24.25
CA GLU A 602 66.87 64.76 -23.88
C GLU A 602 68.08 65.43 -23.21
N LYS A 603 68.70 64.78 -22.21
CA LYS A 603 69.88 65.33 -21.52
C LYS A 603 71.06 65.56 -22.46
N ALA A 604 71.36 64.58 -23.32
CA ALA A 604 72.44 64.70 -24.30
C ALA A 604 72.16 65.84 -25.30
N THR A 605 70.95 65.85 -25.86
CA THR A 605 70.52 66.85 -26.86
C THR A 605 70.48 68.25 -26.26
N LEU A 606 69.97 68.42 -25.04
CA LEU A 606 69.92 69.70 -24.35
C LEU A 606 71.32 70.20 -23.98
N ALA A 607 72.22 69.32 -23.55
CA ALA A 607 73.62 69.68 -23.31
C ALA A 607 74.31 70.14 -24.61
N GLU A 608 74.12 69.40 -25.71
CA GLU A 608 74.65 69.76 -27.03
C GLU A 608 74.08 71.11 -27.52
N ALA A 609 72.76 71.28 -27.44
CA ALA A 609 72.07 72.50 -27.84
C ALA A 609 72.51 73.71 -26.99
N THR A 610 72.68 73.52 -25.68
CA THR A 610 73.19 74.56 -24.77
C THR A 610 74.62 74.96 -25.15
N GLY A 611 75.47 73.98 -25.48
CA GLY A 611 76.83 74.23 -25.97
C GLY A 611 76.85 75.02 -27.29
N LYS A 612 76.03 74.61 -28.27
CA LYS A 612 75.89 75.33 -29.56
C LYS A 612 75.35 76.75 -29.36
N ARG A 613 74.32 76.92 -28.53
CA ARG A 613 73.77 78.24 -28.19
C ARG A 613 74.83 79.14 -27.57
N PHE A 614 75.59 78.63 -26.60
CA PHE A 614 76.67 79.38 -25.97
C PHE A 614 77.76 79.78 -26.98
N ALA A 615 78.13 78.88 -27.90
CA ALA A 615 79.09 79.18 -28.95
C ALA A 615 78.63 80.32 -29.87
N GLN A 616 77.36 80.30 -30.31
CA GLN A 616 76.77 81.37 -31.12
C GLN A 616 76.68 82.70 -30.35
N GLN A 617 76.28 82.64 -29.09
CA GLN A 617 76.25 83.81 -28.20
C GLN A 617 77.64 84.43 -28.03
N LEU A 618 78.68 83.60 -27.90
CA LEU A 618 80.06 84.04 -27.81
C LEU A 618 80.53 84.70 -29.12
N GLU A 619 80.12 84.18 -30.27
CA GLU A 619 80.41 84.77 -31.59
C GLU A 619 79.74 86.14 -31.74
N ALA A 620 78.45 86.25 -31.43
CA ALA A 620 77.72 87.52 -31.44
C ALA A 620 78.35 88.56 -30.48
N TYR A 621 78.76 88.11 -29.29
CA TYR A 621 79.47 88.95 -28.32
C TYR A 621 80.82 89.46 -28.84
N ARG A 622 81.58 88.61 -29.55
CA ARG A 622 82.86 88.99 -30.17
C ARG A 622 82.67 89.96 -31.33
N ALA A 623 81.60 89.81 -32.12
CA ALA A 623 81.28 90.70 -33.23
C ALA A 623 80.94 92.13 -32.75
N SER A 624 80.14 92.27 -31.69
CA SER A 624 79.90 93.57 -31.05
C SER A 624 79.51 93.43 -29.58
N LYS A 625 80.48 93.70 -28.70
CA LYS A 625 80.32 93.60 -27.25
C LYS A 625 79.29 94.57 -26.67
N VAL A 626 79.16 95.75 -27.26
CA VAL A 626 78.23 96.80 -26.78
C VAL A 626 76.80 96.43 -27.16
N ILE A 627 76.56 96.14 -28.44
CA ILE A 627 75.22 95.83 -28.97
C ILE A 627 74.68 94.56 -28.29
N TYR A 628 75.45 93.48 -28.29
CA TYR A 628 75.00 92.20 -27.70
C TYR A 628 74.66 92.32 -26.21
N LYS A 629 75.45 93.06 -25.41
CA LYS A 629 75.15 93.27 -23.98
C LYS A 629 73.90 94.10 -23.75
N HIS A 630 73.66 95.11 -24.60
CA HIS A 630 72.44 95.90 -24.54
C HIS A 630 71.23 95.08 -24.96
N GLU A 631 71.32 94.35 -26.06
CA GLU A 631 70.27 93.43 -26.54
C GLU A 631 69.95 92.37 -25.49
N LEU A 632 70.96 91.68 -24.92
CA LEU A 632 70.74 90.68 -23.87
C LEU A 632 70.07 91.29 -22.63
N LYS A 633 70.49 92.48 -22.20
CA LYS A 633 69.83 93.20 -21.10
C LYS A 633 68.40 93.57 -21.45
N MET A 634 68.14 94.02 -22.68
CA MET A 634 66.80 94.40 -23.14
C MET A 634 65.89 93.18 -23.30
N SER A 635 66.37 92.05 -23.82
CA SER A 635 65.62 90.79 -23.89
C SER A 635 65.32 90.23 -22.49
N MET A 636 66.30 90.27 -21.57
CA MET A 636 66.05 89.89 -20.17
C MET A 636 65.07 90.83 -19.48
N LEU A 637 65.16 92.14 -19.76
CA LEU A 637 64.22 93.14 -19.29
C LEU A 637 62.83 92.89 -19.88
N GLU A 638 62.73 92.59 -21.17
CA GLU A 638 61.48 92.26 -21.86
C GLU A 638 60.82 91.02 -21.25
N GLU A 639 61.58 89.93 -21.08
CA GLU A 639 61.10 88.70 -20.47
C GLU A 639 60.67 88.92 -19.01
N SER A 640 61.46 89.66 -18.23
CA SER A 640 61.15 89.96 -16.83
C SER A 640 59.96 90.92 -16.69
N LEU A 641 59.79 91.86 -17.63
CA LEU A 641 58.68 92.82 -17.66
C LEU A 641 57.46 92.29 -18.43
N ALA A 642 57.51 91.08 -19.00
CA ALA A 642 56.43 90.53 -19.83
C ALA A 642 55.12 90.39 -19.05
N LYS A 643 55.21 90.11 -17.74
CA LYS A 643 54.05 89.96 -16.85
C LYS A 643 53.75 91.22 -16.01
N ILE A 644 54.47 92.33 -16.23
CA ILE A 644 54.33 93.55 -15.43
C ILE A 644 53.53 94.60 -16.20
N ARG A 645 52.48 95.13 -15.57
CA ARG A 645 51.59 96.16 -16.11
C ARG A 645 52.32 97.51 -16.17
N LYS A 646 52.38 98.13 -17.35
CA LYS A 646 53.17 99.35 -17.63
C LYS A 646 52.25 100.58 -17.72
N TYR A 647 52.65 101.71 -17.14
CA TYR A 647 51.94 102.98 -17.20
C TYR A 647 52.81 104.03 -17.90
N ILE A 648 52.29 104.68 -18.94
CA ILE A 648 52.97 105.77 -19.65
C ILE A 648 52.28 107.08 -19.25
N VAL A 649 53.04 108.00 -18.66
CA VAL A 649 52.54 109.33 -18.26
C VAL A 649 53.12 110.36 -19.23
N ALA A 650 52.27 111.02 -20.01
CA ALA A 650 52.65 112.15 -20.87
C ALA A 650 52.26 113.46 -20.19
N THR A 651 53.15 114.46 -20.19
CA THR A 651 52.88 115.79 -19.59
C THR A 651 52.90 116.87 -20.66
N ASP A 652 51.70 117.36 -21.01
CA ASP A 652 51.30 118.77 -20.87
C ASP A 652 49.76 118.88 -21.01
N GLY A 653 49.09 119.34 -19.95
CA GLY A 653 47.65 119.70 -19.94
C GLY A 653 46.69 118.64 -19.39
N ASP A 654 45.77 119.08 -18.51
CA ASP A 654 44.92 118.26 -17.62
C ASP A 654 44.13 117.08 -18.25
N SER A 655 44.21 115.94 -17.56
CA SER A 655 43.21 114.86 -17.44
C SER A 655 42.96 113.85 -18.57
N GLN A 656 44.00 113.24 -19.15
CA GLN A 656 43.87 111.92 -19.80
C GLN A 656 45.04 110.97 -19.46
N VAL A 657 44.71 109.87 -18.76
CA VAL A 657 45.59 108.69 -18.65
C VAL A 657 45.19 107.70 -19.75
N THR A 658 46.01 107.57 -20.80
CA THR A 658 45.83 106.52 -21.81
C THR A 658 46.54 105.27 -21.34
N VAL A 659 45.77 104.23 -20.99
CA VAL A 659 46.31 102.91 -20.67
C VAL A 659 46.50 102.13 -21.97
N VAL A 660 47.74 101.86 -22.36
CA VAL A 660 48.07 100.97 -23.49
C VAL A 660 48.50 99.62 -22.93
N ASP A 661 47.69 98.59 -23.14
CA ASP A 661 48.00 97.22 -22.72
C ASP A 661 48.88 96.54 -23.77
N LEU A 662 50.20 96.49 -23.53
CA LEU A 662 51.19 95.87 -24.42
C LEU A 662 51.31 94.35 -24.20
N GLN A 663 50.18 93.65 -24.01
CA GLN A 663 50.14 92.19 -23.87
C GLN A 663 50.32 91.44 -25.21
N GLU A 664 50.17 92.12 -26.35
CA GLU A 664 50.41 91.50 -27.65
C GLU A 664 51.91 91.49 -28.00
N LYS A 665 52.48 90.30 -27.95
CA LYS A 665 53.81 89.98 -28.48
C LYS A 665 53.72 90.06 -30.01
N LEU A 666 54.24 91.12 -30.61
CA LEU A 666 54.13 91.36 -32.07
C LEU A 666 54.97 90.39 -32.93
N MET A 667 55.88 89.60 -32.34
CA MET A 667 56.55 88.48 -33.02
C MET A 667 56.76 87.28 -32.08
N PRO A 668 56.49 86.03 -32.54
CA PRO A 668 56.80 84.82 -31.78
C PRO A 668 58.31 84.57 -31.73
N ASN A 669 58.80 84.11 -30.56
CA ASN A 669 60.19 83.69 -30.38
C ASN A 669 60.36 82.24 -30.88
N LEU A 670 61.57 81.86 -31.30
CA LEU A 670 61.90 80.52 -31.79
C LEU A 670 61.66 79.40 -30.74
N TYR A 671 61.58 79.76 -29.46
CA TYR A 671 61.26 78.84 -28.35
C TYR A 671 59.75 78.61 -28.14
N ASP A 672 58.88 79.41 -28.78
CA ASP A 672 57.42 79.32 -28.66
C ASP A 672 56.81 78.39 -29.74
N ILE A 673 57.65 77.72 -30.55
CA ILE A 673 57.22 76.76 -31.57
C ILE A 673 57.09 75.38 -30.93
N GLU A 674 55.92 75.06 -30.39
CA GLU A 674 55.58 73.67 -30.12
C GLU A 674 55.51 72.89 -31.45
N PRO A 675 56.09 71.68 -31.54
CA PRO A 675 55.86 70.82 -32.70
C PRO A 675 54.37 70.48 -32.76
N VAL A 676 53.75 70.82 -33.89
CA VAL A 676 52.35 70.51 -34.22
C VAL A 676 52.11 69.01 -33.98
N LYS A 677 51.06 68.69 -33.21
CA LYS A 677 50.59 67.33 -32.92
C LYS A 677 50.28 66.53 -34.18
#